data_AF-A0A7R6VL19-F1
#
_entry.id   AF-A0A7R6VL19-F1
#
_cell.length_a   1.000
_cell.length_b   1.000
_cell.length_c   1.000
_cell.angle_alpha   90.00
_cell.angle_beta   90.00
_cell.angle_gamma   90.00
#
_symmetry.space_group_name_H-M   'P 1'
#
loop_
_entity.id
_entity.type
_entity.pdbx_description
1 polymer ?
#
loop_
_entity_poly.entity_id
_entity_poly.type
_entity_poly.pdbx_seq_one_letter_code
_entity_poly.pdbx_strand_id
1 'polypeptide(L)'
;MRIVFLFLTILSISFAITFEHNIHDFEKINPDETKLVKGNIKIFGNTVLCTKNRRNQCVDTSGRRTNAEMYMSYIDIDNDSNTFNSSQATLRLSNNAQILWAAIYWQGYMHNYGRGYPEQSFVNELSQPIILRDPNGIEHTIYANYVNYLDWWNWYGTRIGYTYAAFTDITDIIKNGGTGNYIVGNIPCREGRTYDFYDGLGNYGAWTIVVIYKDDSETLKNLSVYRGYTRVYNWNTVTINVSGFYTPEYEPINANLFVFAGEGDKGLTGDYFKLNNQELFEQTSNGNHLNEEDNFFNSSISESIDRYPRLNNNNGIDIHSIEVGKDNNTSHPRVIGVNEHESTITLGTNADAYFPSMVAFSVQMYIPKICFLETFYDKNNEEINESSIVRVGDPITSKITLRNDDNHDAQSVRIIKIFDVNLTEYIPNSTSVKDVDFNQIVHIDDNSSHNGVSVIFDAREENNTIVESNLTIGPLGEGEPPIFEPYTINPNHQAEIDYKFTVLKNAEISMLYNTKYRFEIAGENFTIDTILPKCREFNNTIIAYNPDTDTITFANKNFNANSIIFDANSSQNALYTQIPNRAFSIKALSLQNALNNTSQYVQLKNSQKVAILDAVNAGIGNSCRTHPYVNILKKPHYIVDFNNHKQQSLDINASKAIRSARFRARFFHWVDLMADASVHCNNPDAMSNTLKGIPQCIADDPEGKLRKIFGQSIDICFSNAAGNPCSANTNSNNGYGCIECLVANAPSDKVIYSCSIDSFAIRPATYTLDVNESLLIGKRSYRLDINASDIHDNLIADYNTTFTASNSDTNITSTLLDRPGCTNPATKKTDNLQVSPVVFSGSIAIDNNYTFNDVGKIELNITDNDWTRVDQAKRDHSGNIVYDCIPYSWTNTPDSLGRIGCMAHASKTLEFHPKEYSHTITVKNADTNDKFTYLSDDPRMHATMNISITALLDDNTPAQNYVKSCYAKDINTTITLNNNKNLGWSNLSNRIQFFEDQNYYTIRGTSTGVLQSPNIIIDINESNFTTGSVATIPLQFNIKRKVNIADIPFVVAKNDFNISTEENTTVVHGFDFNRVNDKNVTFVYARLRTGDIEENIIQGNDGNITTYYEIYNPLQATATGTSLAANFPLFAGMSQDPQDPNWIINNLHTNQNLGTIQKMKYKGGDIFHSRVGNIAIINNSLNNGSHTLQARYYRASFPFIVTTDVNVSSWLVYNKYDPNAATVPLHFKFINPGNWKGTGKAIIQGNESNQSKINRYRINW
;
A
#
# COMPACT_ATOMS: atom_id res chain seq x y z
N MET A 1 -10.49 -62.54 -12.95
CA MET A 1 -9.93 -63.91 -13.06
C MET A 1 -9.88 -64.28 -14.54
N ARG A 2 -8.65 -64.44 -15.08
CA ARG A 2 -8.23 -64.97 -16.41
C ARG A 2 -8.51 -64.08 -17.66
N ILE A 3 -7.54 -63.52 -18.41
CA ILE A 3 -6.40 -64.09 -19.21
C ILE A 3 -6.96 -64.86 -20.44
N VAL A 4 -6.66 -64.63 -21.74
CA VAL A 4 -5.61 -63.85 -22.46
C VAL A 4 -5.74 -64.06 -24.00
N PHE A 5 -5.33 -63.04 -24.79
CA PHE A 5 -4.58 -63.06 -26.08
C PHE A 5 -5.17 -63.27 -27.50
N LEU A 6 -4.50 -62.51 -28.41
CA LEU A 6 -4.30 -62.63 -29.88
C LEU A 6 -5.47 -62.17 -30.77
N PHE A 7 -5.37 -61.11 -31.59
CA PHE A 7 -4.28 -60.68 -32.48
C PHE A 7 -4.11 -59.14 -32.50
N LEU A 8 -2.91 -58.67 -32.15
CA LEU A 8 -2.38 -57.36 -32.56
C LEU A 8 -1.83 -57.54 -33.98
N THR A 9 -2.52 -57.04 -35.00
CA THR A 9 -1.86 -56.56 -36.21
C THR A 9 -1.73 -55.05 -36.06
N ILE A 10 -0.53 -54.62 -35.66
CA ILE A 10 -0.09 -53.23 -35.74
C ILE A 10 -0.15 -52.86 -37.22
N LEU A 11 -1.17 -52.09 -37.61
CA LEU A 11 -1.12 -51.31 -38.82
C LEU A 11 -0.17 -50.15 -38.53
N SER A 12 1.14 -50.40 -38.62
CA SER A 12 2.13 -49.34 -38.69
C SER A 12 1.89 -48.63 -40.02
N ILE A 13 1.02 -47.61 -39.99
CA ILE A 13 1.00 -46.59 -41.03
C ILE A 13 2.35 -45.91 -40.91
N SER A 14 3.31 -46.39 -41.70
CA SER A 14 4.52 -45.63 -41.99
C SER A 14 4.03 -44.35 -42.64
N PHE A 15 4.02 -43.24 -41.90
CA PHE A 15 3.86 -41.92 -42.51
C PHE A 15 5.06 -41.75 -43.45
N ALA A 16 4.83 -41.92 -44.74
CA ALA A 16 5.84 -41.63 -45.74
C ALA A 16 6.06 -40.12 -45.73
N ILE A 17 7.31 -39.69 -45.61
CA ILE A 17 7.69 -38.29 -45.78
C ILE A 17 7.47 -37.94 -47.26
N THR A 18 6.68 -36.90 -47.53
CA THR A 18 6.47 -36.40 -48.89
C THR A 18 7.55 -35.38 -49.22
N PHE A 19 8.41 -35.68 -50.20
CA PHE A 19 9.43 -34.79 -50.72
C PHE A 19 9.01 -34.23 -52.07
N GLU A 20 8.98 -32.91 -52.21
CA GLU A 20 8.61 -32.21 -53.43
C GLU A 20 9.69 -31.20 -53.83
N HIS A 21 10.33 -31.45 -54.97
CA HIS A 21 11.35 -30.56 -55.52
C HIS A 21 10.73 -29.46 -56.38
N ASN A 22 9.86 -28.63 -55.81
CA ASN A 22 9.21 -27.50 -56.51
C ASN A 22 8.78 -26.44 -55.49
N ILE A 23 8.35 -25.28 -55.99
CA ILE A 23 7.48 -24.38 -55.23
C ILE A 23 6.15 -25.07 -54.92
N HIS A 24 5.51 -24.67 -53.82
CA HIS A 24 4.20 -25.16 -53.39
C HIS A 24 3.30 -23.96 -53.09
N ASP A 25 2.10 -23.94 -53.68
CA ASP A 25 1.11 -22.89 -53.47
C ASP A 25 0.64 -22.86 -52.00
N PHE A 26 0.21 -21.71 -51.49
CA PHE A 26 -0.18 -21.62 -50.08
C PHE A 26 -1.59 -22.18 -49.86
N GLU A 27 -1.67 -23.35 -49.25
CA GLU A 27 -2.91 -24.06 -48.98
C GLU A 27 -3.28 -23.97 -47.49
N LYS A 28 -4.57 -23.78 -47.19
CA LYS A 28 -5.07 -23.77 -45.81
C LYS A 28 -5.01 -25.19 -45.22
N ILE A 29 -4.43 -25.33 -44.04
CA ILE A 29 -4.16 -26.64 -43.43
C ILE A 29 -4.75 -26.86 -42.03
N ASN A 30 -5.18 -25.80 -41.34
CA ASN A 30 -5.78 -25.99 -40.01
C ASN A 30 -7.16 -26.66 -40.11
N PRO A 31 -7.54 -27.51 -39.14
CA PRO A 31 -8.84 -28.20 -39.16
C PRO A 31 -10.02 -27.23 -39.18
N ASP A 32 -11.13 -27.66 -39.80
CA ASP A 32 -12.34 -26.83 -39.93
C ASP A 32 -12.95 -26.48 -38.56
N GLU A 33 -12.85 -27.36 -37.57
CA GLU A 33 -13.32 -27.08 -36.20
C GLU A 33 -12.53 -25.96 -35.49
N THR A 34 -11.36 -25.58 -36.00
CA THR A 34 -10.58 -24.46 -35.47
C THR A 34 -10.77 -23.18 -36.28
N LYS A 35 -11.66 -23.19 -37.30
CA LYS A 35 -11.93 -22.05 -38.17
C LYS A 35 -12.59 -20.90 -37.40
N LEU A 36 -13.55 -21.17 -36.52
CA LEU A 36 -14.30 -20.14 -35.78
C LEU A 36 -14.22 -20.40 -34.28
N VAL A 37 -13.40 -19.62 -33.57
CA VAL A 37 -13.03 -19.92 -32.17
C VAL A 37 -13.02 -18.63 -31.35
N LYS A 38 -13.59 -18.63 -30.15
CA LYS A 38 -13.29 -17.61 -29.13
C LYS A 38 -11.87 -17.82 -28.65
N GLY A 39 -10.91 -17.12 -29.25
CA GLY A 39 -9.50 -17.50 -29.16
C GLY A 39 -8.62 -16.77 -30.17
N ASN A 40 -7.40 -17.28 -30.40
CA ASN A 40 -6.44 -16.62 -31.30
C ASN A 40 -5.38 -17.60 -31.83
N ILE A 41 -4.53 -17.11 -32.73
CA ILE A 41 -3.27 -17.74 -33.13
C ILE A 41 -2.12 -17.19 -32.26
N LYS A 42 -1.20 -18.07 -31.87
CA LYS A 42 0.15 -17.71 -31.40
C LYS A 42 1.18 -18.36 -32.31
N ILE A 43 2.15 -17.56 -32.75
CA ILE A 43 3.36 -18.05 -33.39
C ILE A 43 4.55 -17.79 -32.47
N PHE A 44 5.48 -18.73 -32.41
CA PHE A 44 6.74 -18.56 -31.68
C PHE A 44 7.81 -19.47 -32.28
N GLY A 45 9.03 -18.97 -32.38
CA GLY A 45 10.11 -19.66 -33.06
C GLY A 45 11.43 -18.90 -32.93
N ASN A 46 12.50 -19.50 -33.44
CA ASN A 46 13.81 -18.88 -33.40
C ASN A 46 14.76 -19.41 -34.49
N THR A 47 15.82 -18.66 -34.74
CA THR A 47 16.96 -19.11 -35.55
C THR A 47 17.78 -20.16 -34.80
N VAL A 48 18.50 -21.02 -35.54
CA VAL A 48 19.50 -21.97 -35.02
C VAL A 48 20.93 -21.61 -35.43
N LEU A 49 21.12 -20.46 -36.09
CA LEU A 49 22.42 -19.95 -36.51
C LEU A 49 22.66 -18.53 -35.99
N CYS A 50 23.89 -18.27 -35.53
CA CYS A 50 24.31 -16.94 -35.11
C CYS A 50 25.79 -16.68 -35.44
N THR A 51 26.20 -15.42 -35.41
CA THR A 51 27.62 -15.07 -35.30
C THR A 51 28.04 -15.19 -33.83
N LYS A 52 29.15 -15.89 -33.56
CA LYS A 52 29.69 -16.03 -32.21
C LYS A 52 30.89 -15.12 -31.94
N ASN A 53 30.96 -14.56 -30.74
CA ASN A 53 32.14 -13.86 -30.26
C ASN A 53 33.25 -14.84 -29.80
N ARG A 54 34.40 -14.32 -29.37
CA ARG A 54 35.53 -15.13 -28.86
C ARG A 54 35.21 -16.01 -27.64
N ARG A 55 34.07 -15.79 -26.97
CA ARG A 55 33.57 -16.58 -25.84
C ARG A 55 32.52 -17.61 -26.25
N ASN A 56 32.36 -17.88 -27.55
CA ASN A 56 31.36 -18.80 -28.10
C ASN A 56 29.90 -18.38 -27.82
N GLN A 57 29.65 -17.09 -27.61
CA GLN A 57 28.31 -16.55 -27.37
C GLN A 57 27.77 -15.89 -28.63
N CYS A 58 26.49 -16.09 -28.94
CA CYS A 58 25.82 -15.37 -30.00
C CYS A 58 25.82 -13.86 -29.73
N VAL A 59 26.14 -13.08 -30.76
CA VAL A 59 26.18 -11.62 -30.68
C VAL A 59 25.49 -11.00 -31.89
N ASP A 60 24.85 -9.86 -31.67
CA ASP A 60 24.39 -9.02 -32.76
C ASP A 60 25.58 -8.47 -33.54
N THR A 61 25.43 -8.46 -34.87
CA THR A 61 26.43 -7.89 -35.77
C THR A 61 26.06 -6.44 -36.08
N SER A 62 27.00 -5.53 -35.84
CA SER A 62 26.84 -4.11 -36.19
C SER A 62 27.24 -3.90 -37.65
N GLY A 63 26.30 -3.55 -38.52
CA GLY A 63 26.57 -3.18 -39.93
C GLY A 63 25.59 -3.80 -40.92
N ARG A 64 25.75 -3.48 -42.22
CA ARG A 64 24.94 -3.99 -43.34
C ARG A 64 25.46 -5.32 -43.90
N ARG A 65 26.13 -6.13 -43.07
CA ARG A 65 26.69 -7.40 -43.54
C ARG A 65 25.60 -8.45 -43.68
N THR A 66 25.65 -9.19 -44.77
CA THR A 66 24.73 -10.30 -45.03
C THR A 66 25.16 -11.55 -44.28
N ASN A 67 24.23 -12.47 -44.04
CA ASN A 67 24.56 -13.79 -43.48
C ASN A 67 25.50 -14.60 -44.39
N ALA A 68 25.59 -14.29 -45.69
CA ALA A 68 26.59 -14.85 -46.61
C ALA A 68 28.02 -14.35 -46.31
N GLU A 69 28.15 -13.07 -45.94
CA GLU A 69 29.42 -12.43 -45.60
C GLU A 69 29.92 -12.78 -44.20
N MET A 70 29.01 -13.17 -43.30
CA MET A 70 29.30 -13.51 -41.92
C MET A 70 29.70 -14.98 -41.76
N TYR A 71 30.43 -15.28 -40.68
CA TYR A 71 30.72 -16.68 -40.33
C TYR A 71 29.62 -17.18 -39.40
N MET A 72 28.66 -17.91 -39.96
CA MET A 72 27.54 -18.47 -39.22
C MET A 72 28.00 -19.67 -38.39
N SER A 73 27.45 -19.84 -37.19
CA SER A 73 27.77 -20.96 -36.30
C SER A 73 26.50 -21.50 -35.67
N TYR A 74 26.45 -22.82 -35.43
CA TYR A 74 25.33 -23.45 -34.75
C TYR A 74 25.09 -22.87 -33.37
N ILE A 75 23.85 -22.50 -33.09
CA ILE A 75 23.39 -22.22 -31.74
C ILE A 75 23.17 -23.55 -31.04
N ASP A 76 23.67 -23.71 -29.82
CA ASP A 76 23.44 -24.88 -28.96
C ASP A 76 23.26 -24.33 -27.55
N ILE A 77 22.05 -24.50 -27.00
CA ILE A 77 21.64 -23.97 -25.69
C ILE A 77 21.27 -25.07 -24.70
N ASP A 78 21.13 -26.32 -25.15
CA ASP A 78 20.70 -27.45 -24.34
C ASP A 78 21.88 -28.33 -23.89
N ASN A 79 23.07 -28.16 -24.48
CA ASN A 79 24.27 -28.99 -24.22
C ASN A 79 24.00 -30.50 -24.38
N ASP A 80 23.03 -30.88 -25.21
CA ASP A 80 22.73 -32.28 -25.49
C ASP A 80 23.62 -32.78 -26.63
N SER A 81 24.38 -33.85 -26.39
CA SER A 81 25.21 -34.47 -27.43
C SER A 81 24.43 -35.07 -28.60
N ASN A 82 23.12 -35.28 -28.45
CA ASN A 82 22.23 -35.75 -29.50
C ASN A 82 21.72 -34.61 -30.40
N THR A 83 21.92 -33.35 -30.02
CA THR A 83 21.59 -32.18 -30.83
C THR A 83 22.87 -31.50 -31.36
N PHE A 84 22.95 -31.21 -32.66
CA PHE A 84 24.08 -30.44 -33.23
C PHE A 84 23.81 -28.93 -33.28
N ASN A 85 22.55 -28.55 -33.17
CA ASN A 85 22.09 -27.20 -32.90
C ASN A 85 20.81 -27.26 -32.07
N SER A 86 20.51 -26.22 -31.31
CA SER A 86 19.29 -26.06 -30.52
C SER A 86 19.03 -24.59 -30.20
N SER A 87 17.77 -24.17 -30.25
CA SER A 87 17.33 -22.84 -29.78
C SER A 87 15.94 -22.91 -29.14
N GLN A 88 15.57 -21.87 -28.38
CA GLN A 88 14.33 -21.86 -27.57
C GLN A 88 13.39 -20.75 -28.02
N ALA A 89 12.08 -21.03 -27.94
CA ALA A 89 11.03 -20.03 -27.88
C ALA A 89 9.92 -20.47 -26.90
N THR A 90 9.17 -19.49 -26.37
CA THR A 90 8.22 -19.70 -25.27
C THR A 90 6.78 -19.54 -25.76
N LEU A 91 5.95 -20.56 -25.55
CA LEU A 91 4.49 -20.42 -25.69
C LEU A 91 3.94 -19.81 -24.40
N ARG A 92 3.18 -18.71 -24.52
CA ARG A 92 2.48 -18.07 -23.40
C ARG A 92 0.99 -17.93 -23.69
N LEU A 93 0.17 -18.72 -22.98
CA LEU A 93 -1.29 -18.64 -23.00
C LEU A 93 -1.83 -18.39 -21.59
N SER A 94 -3.09 -17.95 -21.47
CA SER A 94 -3.77 -17.84 -20.18
C SER A 94 -3.99 -19.23 -19.56
N ASN A 95 -4.23 -19.30 -18.26
CA ASN A 95 -4.48 -20.58 -17.58
C ASN A 95 -5.78 -21.26 -18.03
N ASN A 96 -6.72 -20.52 -18.62
CA ASN A 96 -8.01 -21.04 -19.09
C ASN A 96 -7.98 -21.38 -20.60
N ALA A 97 -6.85 -21.13 -21.27
CA ALA A 97 -6.72 -21.40 -22.69
C ALA A 97 -6.60 -22.90 -22.97
N GLN A 98 -7.36 -23.37 -23.96
CA GLN A 98 -7.32 -24.72 -24.48
C GLN A 98 -6.66 -24.72 -25.86
N ILE A 99 -5.53 -25.41 -26.01
CA ILE A 99 -4.89 -25.61 -27.32
C ILE A 99 -5.79 -26.51 -28.17
N LEU A 100 -6.14 -26.07 -29.37
CA LEU A 100 -6.99 -26.83 -30.31
C LEU A 100 -6.15 -27.55 -31.37
N TRP A 101 -5.18 -26.84 -31.95
CA TRP A 101 -4.32 -27.31 -33.03
C TRP A 101 -2.94 -26.66 -32.97
N ALA A 102 -1.89 -27.39 -33.32
CA ALA A 102 -0.55 -26.84 -33.43
C ALA A 102 0.29 -27.56 -34.49
N ALA A 103 1.16 -26.81 -35.16
CA ALA A 103 2.11 -27.36 -36.11
C ALA A 103 3.47 -26.67 -36.03
N ILE A 104 4.52 -27.41 -36.37
CA ILE A 104 5.88 -26.92 -36.45
C ILE A 104 6.35 -26.86 -37.90
N TYR A 105 7.01 -25.75 -38.22
CA TYR A 105 7.65 -25.48 -39.49
C TYR A 105 9.14 -25.28 -39.25
N TRP A 106 9.98 -25.81 -40.11
CA TRP A 106 11.41 -25.54 -40.09
C TRP A 106 11.98 -25.47 -41.50
N GLN A 107 13.02 -24.67 -41.68
CA GLN A 107 13.62 -24.41 -42.98
C GLN A 107 15.10 -24.09 -42.83
N GLY A 108 15.86 -24.26 -43.91
CA GLY A 108 17.28 -23.92 -43.94
C GLY A 108 17.95 -24.13 -45.28
N TYR A 109 19.22 -23.74 -45.34
CA TYR A 109 20.10 -23.97 -46.49
C TYR A 109 21.07 -25.12 -46.25
N MET A 110 21.07 -26.08 -47.17
CA MET A 110 21.90 -27.28 -47.14
C MET A 110 22.80 -27.33 -48.37
N HIS A 111 24.10 -27.24 -48.16
CA HIS A 111 25.07 -27.20 -49.25
C HIS A 111 26.35 -27.98 -48.90
N ASN A 112 27.26 -28.10 -49.87
CA ASN A 112 28.55 -28.77 -49.71
C ASN A 112 29.74 -27.85 -50.08
N TYR A 113 29.71 -26.60 -49.60
CA TYR A 113 30.77 -25.59 -49.77
C TYR A 113 31.30 -25.46 -51.21
N GLY A 114 30.42 -25.22 -52.17
CA GLY A 114 30.79 -25.08 -53.59
C GLY A 114 31.11 -26.39 -54.32
N ARG A 115 31.07 -27.54 -53.62
CA ARG A 115 31.17 -28.88 -54.24
C ARG A 115 29.79 -29.37 -54.64
N GLY A 116 29.71 -30.24 -55.65
CA GLY A 116 28.46 -30.87 -56.03
C GLY A 116 27.79 -31.57 -54.83
N TYR A 117 26.51 -31.29 -54.64
CA TYR A 117 25.69 -31.83 -53.56
C TYR A 117 24.55 -32.65 -54.18
N PRO A 118 24.66 -33.99 -54.20
CA PRO A 118 23.64 -34.85 -54.81
C PRO A 118 22.30 -34.76 -54.06
N GLU A 119 21.21 -34.69 -54.81
CA GLU A 119 19.84 -34.65 -54.29
C GLU A 119 19.55 -35.76 -53.29
N GLN A 120 20.01 -36.99 -53.57
CA GLN A 120 19.80 -38.12 -52.67
C GLN A 120 20.50 -37.92 -51.31
N SER A 121 21.67 -37.28 -51.28
CA SER A 121 22.36 -36.97 -50.02
C SER A 121 21.56 -35.96 -49.21
N PHE A 122 21.06 -34.90 -49.87
CA PHE A 122 20.16 -33.95 -49.26
C PHE A 122 18.90 -34.61 -48.68
N VAL A 123 18.20 -35.43 -49.47
CA VAL A 123 16.99 -36.14 -49.03
C VAL A 123 17.28 -37.06 -47.85
N ASN A 124 18.41 -37.78 -47.85
CA ASN A 124 18.79 -38.66 -46.76
C ASN A 124 19.06 -37.89 -45.45
N GLU A 125 19.69 -36.71 -45.54
CA GLU A 125 19.93 -35.83 -44.38
C GLU A 125 18.62 -35.24 -43.85
N LEU A 126 17.71 -34.82 -44.74
CA LEU A 126 16.40 -34.26 -44.38
C LEU A 126 15.38 -35.31 -43.90
N SER A 127 15.65 -36.60 -44.16
CA SER A 127 14.87 -37.70 -43.63
C SER A 127 15.19 -37.99 -42.15
N GLN A 128 16.24 -37.36 -41.59
CA GLN A 128 16.53 -37.45 -40.15
C GLN A 128 15.56 -36.56 -39.36
N PRO A 129 15.16 -36.99 -38.15
CA PRO A 129 14.22 -36.23 -37.34
C PRO A 129 14.89 -35.02 -36.66
N ILE A 130 14.08 -34.00 -36.41
CA ILE A 130 14.43 -32.92 -35.46
C ILE A 130 14.05 -33.36 -34.04
N ILE A 131 14.62 -32.72 -33.03
CA ILE A 131 14.30 -32.97 -31.62
C ILE A 131 13.57 -31.75 -31.05
N LEU A 132 12.41 -31.99 -30.44
CA LEU A 132 11.65 -30.98 -29.71
C LEU A 132 11.57 -31.38 -28.24
N ARG A 133 12.10 -30.55 -27.34
CA ARG A 133 11.93 -30.70 -25.90
C ARG A 133 10.82 -29.77 -25.42
N ASP A 134 9.81 -30.34 -24.77
CA ASP A 134 8.65 -29.61 -24.26
C ASP A 134 8.92 -28.93 -22.89
N PRO A 135 8.00 -28.10 -22.37
CA PRO A 135 8.16 -27.42 -21.09
C PRO A 135 8.30 -28.35 -19.88
N ASN A 136 7.82 -29.60 -20.00
CA ASN A 136 7.95 -30.62 -18.96
C ASN A 136 9.32 -31.34 -19.01
N GLY A 137 10.17 -30.96 -19.98
CA GLY A 137 11.49 -31.56 -20.20
C GLY A 137 11.44 -32.88 -20.97
N ILE A 138 10.31 -33.23 -21.59
CA ILE A 138 10.18 -34.46 -22.39
C ILE A 138 10.68 -34.17 -23.80
N GLU A 139 11.54 -35.05 -24.31
CA GLU A 139 12.06 -35.00 -25.67
C GLU A 139 11.20 -35.81 -26.63
N HIS A 140 10.87 -35.20 -27.76
CA HIS A 140 10.06 -35.75 -28.82
C HIS A 140 10.86 -35.76 -30.12
N THR A 141 10.89 -36.91 -30.78
CA THR A 141 11.52 -37.09 -32.10
C THR A 141 10.49 -36.78 -33.20
N ILE A 142 10.73 -35.74 -33.99
CA ILE A 142 9.77 -35.23 -34.98
C ILE A 142 10.30 -35.48 -36.39
N TYR A 143 9.51 -36.19 -37.20
CA TYR A 143 9.78 -36.40 -38.61
C TYR A 143 8.89 -35.49 -39.45
N ALA A 144 9.45 -34.90 -40.51
CA ALA A 144 8.66 -34.13 -41.48
C ALA A 144 7.52 -34.97 -42.06
N ASN A 145 6.31 -34.42 -42.11
CA ASN A 145 5.27 -34.97 -42.98
C ASN A 145 5.47 -34.52 -44.42
N TYR A 146 5.86 -33.27 -44.61
CA TYR A 146 6.07 -32.65 -45.92
C TYR A 146 7.39 -31.89 -45.94
N VAL A 147 8.13 -32.00 -47.02
CA VAL A 147 9.36 -31.25 -47.31
C VAL A 147 9.29 -30.72 -48.74
N ASN A 148 9.21 -29.40 -48.87
CA ASN A 148 9.38 -28.70 -50.14
C ASN A 148 10.81 -28.18 -50.23
N TYR A 149 11.46 -28.33 -51.38
CA TYR A 149 12.83 -27.88 -51.56
C TYR A 149 13.12 -27.42 -52.99
N LEU A 150 14.13 -26.56 -53.14
CA LEU A 150 14.58 -25.99 -54.41
C LEU A 150 16.10 -26.05 -54.49
N ASP A 151 16.64 -26.25 -55.69
CA ASP A 151 18.06 -26.03 -55.93
C ASP A 151 18.39 -24.53 -55.97
N TRP A 152 19.43 -24.11 -55.25
CA TRP A 152 19.83 -22.70 -55.22
C TRP A 152 20.66 -22.32 -56.45
N TRP A 153 21.67 -23.12 -56.78
CA TRP A 153 22.56 -22.85 -57.91
C TRP A 153 23.00 -24.12 -58.62
N ASN A 154 22.94 -24.08 -59.95
CA ASN A 154 23.33 -25.17 -60.83
C ASN A 154 24.44 -24.71 -61.78
N TRP A 155 25.64 -25.26 -61.61
CA TRP A 155 26.81 -24.96 -62.44
C TRP A 155 27.14 -26.15 -63.34
N TYR A 156 26.91 -26.01 -64.65
CA TYR A 156 27.14 -27.06 -65.66
C TYR A 156 26.56 -28.44 -65.30
N GLY A 157 25.35 -28.48 -64.74
CA GLY A 157 24.66 -29.73 -64.36
C GLY A 157 25.00 -30.23 -62.95
N THR A 158 25.85 -29.52 -62.20
CA THR A 158 26.20 -29.81 -60.81
C THR A 158 25.45 -28.87 -59.87
N ARG A 159 24.58 -29.43 -59.02
CA ARG A 159 23.82 -28.69 -58.00
C ARG A 159 24.72 -28.40 -56.78
N ILE A 160 24.73 -27.15 -56.30
CA ILE A 160 25.67 -26.69 -55.26
C ILE A 160 25.02 -26.67 -53.86
N GLY A 161 23.70 -26.52 -53.78
CA GLY A 161 22.95 -26.51 -52.52
C GLY A 161 21.44 -26.51 -52.74
N TYR A 162 20.70 -26.78 -51.67
CA TYR A 162 19.25 -26.82 -51.61
C TYR A 162 18.73 -25.98 -50.46
N THR A 163 17.70 -25.18 -50.74
CA THR A 163 16.86 -24.57 -49.71
C THR A 163 15.62 -25.43 -49.53
N TYR A 164 15.09 -25.49 -48.32
CA TYR A 164 13.90 -26.29 -48.03
C TYR A 164 13.02 -25.66 -46.97
N ALA A 165 11.74 -26.05 -46.96
CA ALA A 165 10.83 -25.89 -45.85
C ALA A 165 10.15 -27.22 -45.54
N ALA A 166 10.03 -27.53 -44.26
CA ALA A 166 9.46 -28.76 -43.73
C ALA A 166 8.36 -28.45 -42.72
N PHE A 167 7.38 -29.34 -42.63
CA PHE A 167 6.16 -29.14 -41.85
C PHE A 167 5.72 -30.44 -41.17
N THR A 168 5.20 -30.34 -39.94
CA THR A 168 4.58 -31.46 -39.19
C THR A 168 3.51 -30.96 -38.22
N ASP A 169 2.39 -31.69 -38.13
CA ASP A 169 1.40 -31.47 -37.06
C ASP A 169 1.95 -32.03 -35.74
N ILE A 170 1.95 -31.20 -34.70
CA ILE A 170 2.43 -31.56 -33.36
C ILE A 170 1.41 -31.24 -32.28
N THR A 171 0.13 -31.23 -32.64
CA THR A 171 -0.99 -30.83 -31.78
C THR A 171 -0.95 -31.54 -30.44
N ASP A 172 -0.77 -32.87 -30.42
CA ASP A 172 -0.75 -33.66 -29.19
C ASP A 172 0.45 -33.34 -28.30
N ILE A 173 1.60 -33.02 -28.89
CA ILE A 173 2.81 -32.65 -28.16
C ILE A 173 2.61 -31.31 -27.47
N ILE A 174 2.08 -30.32 -28.19
CA ILE A 174 1.84 -28.98 -27.62
C ILE A 174 0.69 -29.00 -26.61
N LYS A 175 -0.39 -29.77 -26.84
CA LYS A 175 -1.49 -29.97 -25.88
C LYS A 175 -0.98 -30.55 -24.56
N ASN A 176 -0.10 -31.56 -24.62
CA ASN A 176 0.44 -32.22 -23.42
C ASN A 176 1.57 -31.41 -22.75
N GLY A 177 2.39 -30.71 -23.54
CA GLY A 177 3.48 -29.86 -23.06
C GLY A 177 3.00 -28.56 -22.41
N GLY A 178 1.89 -27.99 -22.90
CA GLY A 178 1.26 -26.80 -22.35
C GLY A 178 2.05 -25.50 -22.60
N THR A 179 1.77 -24.47 -21.80
CA THR A 179 2.47 -23.18 -21.84
C THR A 179 3.86 -23.29 -21.21
N GLY A 180 4.89 -22.74 -21.86
CA GLY A 180 6.26 -22.73 -21.35
C GLY A 180 7.32 -22.72 -22.45
N ASN A 181 8.56 -23.06 -22.07
CA ASN A 181 9.72 -23.04 -22.96
C ASN A 181 9.75 -24.31 -23.82
N TYR A 182 9.86 -24.14 -25.13
CA TYR A 182 10.12 -25.22 -26.08
C TYR A 182 11.52 -25.03 -26.67
N ILE A 183 12.32 -26.10 -26.64
CA ILE A 183 13.65 -26.13 -27.26
C ILE A 183 13.57 -27.04 -28.48
N VAL A 184 13.99 -26.55 -29.64
CA VAL A 184 14.03 -27.33 -30.87
C VAL A 184 15.46 -27.36 -31.38
N GLY A 185 15.93 -28.56 -31.73
CA GLY A 185 17.27 -28.82 -32.21
C GLY A 185 17.32 -29.81 -33.36
N ASN A 186 18.53 -30.02 -33.88
CA ASN A 186 18.80 -30.80 -35.08
C ASN A 186 18.14 -30.26 -36.35
N ILE A 187 17.93 -28.95 -36.45
CA ILE A 187 17.43 -28.33 -37.68
C ILE A 187 18.52 -28.45 -38.76
N PRO A 188 18.29 -29.16 -39.89
CA PRO A 188 19.31 -29.31 -40.93
C PRO A 188 19.66 -27.98 -41.59
N CYS A 189 20.90 -27.52 -41.39
CA CYS A 189 21.49 -26.36 -42.07
C CYS A 189 23.03 -26.46 -42.03
N ARG A 190 23.75 -25.51 -42.64
CA ARG A 190 25.22 -25.46 -42.62
C ARG A 190 25.75 -24.24 -41.88
N GLU A 191 26.92 -24.41 -41.27
CA GLU A 191 27.69 -23.33 -40.66
C GLU A 191 28.80 -22.80 -41.60
N GLY A 192 29.48 -21.76 -41.18
CA GLY A 192 30.56 -21.12 -41.93
C GLY A 192 30.09 -19.97 -42.81
N ARG A 193 31.00 -19.51 -43.68
CA ARG A 193 30.83 -18.36 -44.56
C ARG A 193 30.64 -18.85 -46.00
N THR A 194 29.63 -18.36 -46.70
CA THR A 194 29.29 -18.78 -48.08
C THR A 194 29.79 -17.82 -49.15
N TYR A 195 30.05 -16.54 -48.81
CA TYR A 195 30.53 -15.51 -49.74
C TYR A 195 31.73 -15.95 -50.61
N ASP A 196 32.60 -16.79 -50.07
CA ASP A 196 33.82 -17.24 -50.74
C ASP A 196 33.57 -18.40 -51.76
N PHE A 197 32.35 -18.94 -51.87
CA PHE A 197 32.03 -20.19 -52.58
C PHE A 197 31.18 -20.05 -53.87
N TYR A 198 31.07 -18.84 -54.45
CA TYR A 198 30.38 -18.55 -55.72
C TYR A 198 28.87 -18.87 -55.78
N ASP A 199 28.24 -19.30 -54.67
CA ASP A 199 26.79 -19.51 -54.58
C ASP A 199 26.06 -18.28 -54.05
N GLY A 200 26.68 -17.45 -53.21
CA GLY A 200 26.20 -16.11 -52.85
C GLY A 200 24.99 -16.06 -51.90
N LEU A 201 24.33 -17.19 -51.62
CA LEU A 201 23.27 -17.29 -50.61
C LEU A 201 23.84 -17.41 -49.21
N GLY A 202 23.17 -16.80 -48.26
CA GLY A 202 23.43 -16.96 -46.83
C GLY A 202 23.28 -18.39 -46.31
N ASN A 203 23.91 -18.63 -45.16
CA ASN A 203 23.55 -19.78 -44.35
C ASN A 203 22.47 -19.37 -43.36
N TYR A 204 21.31 -20.02 -43.47
CA TYR A 204 20.17 -19.83 -42.57
C TYR A 204 19.60 -21.16 -42.09
N GLY A 205 18.92 -21.11 -40.95
CA GLY A 205 18.18 -22.23 -40.37
C GLY A 205 17.31 -21.76 -39.22
N ALA A 206 16.04 -22.13 -39.22
CA ALA A 206 15.10 -21.77 -38.16
C ALA A 206 13.91 -22.70 -38.08
N TRP A 207 13.14 -22.53 -37.01
CA TRP A 207 11.87 -23.17 -36.78
C TRP A 207 10.84 -22.19 -36.22
N THR A 208 9.57 -22.44 -36.45
CA THR A 208 8.43 -21.76 -35.82
C THR A 208 7.31 -22.74 -35.54
N ILE A 209 6.60 -22.54 -34.43
CA ILE A 209 5.40 -23.28 -34.05
C ILE A 209 4.23 -22.31 -34.13
N VAL A 210 3.17 -22.72 -34.82
CA VAL A 210 1.87 -22.05 -34.85
C VAL A 210 0.91 -22.82 -33.96
N VAL A 211 0.15 -22.11 -33.13
CA VAL A 211 -0.82 -22.67 -32.18
C VAL A 211 -2.14 -21.93 -32.32
N ILE A 212 -3.22 -22.68 -32.54
CA ILE A 212 -4.58 -22.19 -32.39
C ILE A 212 -5.09 -22.63 -31.02
N TYR A 213 -5.60 -21.67 -30.23
CA TYR A 213 -6.17 -21.94 -28.91
C TYR A 213 -7.54 -21.28 -28.76
N LYS A 214 -8.36 -21.85 -27.88
CA LYS A 214 -9.64 -21.32 -27.39
C LYS A 214 -9.46 -20.73 -26.00
N ASP A 215 -10.04 -19.57 -25.74
CA ASP A 215 -10.20 -18.94 -24.43
C ASP A 215 -11.53 -18.19 -24.42
N ASP A 216 -12.45 -18.53 -23.51
CA ASP A 216 -13.79 -17.93 -23.49
C ASP A 216 -13.78 -16.42 -23.16
N SER A 217 -12.66 -15.88 -22.67
CA SER A 217 -12.44 -14.44 -22.47
C SER A 217 -11.98 -13.69 -23.72
N GLU A 218 -11.54 -14.40 -24.77
CA GLU A 218 -11.16 -13.83 -26.06
C GLU A 218 -12.39 -13.57 -26.95
N THR A 219 -12.21 -12.68 -27.94
CA THR A 219 -13.23 -12.44 -28.97
C THR A 219 -13.36 -13.64 -29.91
N LEU A 220 -14.53 -13.79 -30.54
CA LEU A 220 -14.72 -14.76 -31.60
C LEU A 220 -13.83 -14.38 -32.79
N LYS A 221 -13.05 -15.31 -33.33
CA LYS A 221 -12.18 -15.07 -34.48
C LYS A 221 -12.31 -16.15 -35.54
N ASN A 222 -12.20 -15.74 -36.80
CA ASN A 222 -11.93 -16.61 -37.94
C ASN A 222 -10.41 -16.82 -38.07
N LEU A 223 -9.95 -18.07 -37.97
CA LEU A 223 -8.53 -18.44 -37.95
C LEU A 223 -8.19 -19.31 -39.16
N SER A 224 -7.17 -18.91 -39.92
CA SER A 224 -6.72 -19.63 -41.11
C SER A 224 -5.19 -19.68 -41.17
N VAL A 225 -4.62 -20.87 -41.28
CA VAL A 225 -3.16 -21.11 -41.37
C VAL A 225 -2.86 -21.77 -42.71
N TYR A 226 -1.96 -21.18 -43.47
CA TYR A 226 -1.56 -21.61 -44.81
C TYR A 226 -0.13 -22.12 -44.81
N ARG A 227 0.06 -23.32 -45.35
CA ARG A 227 1.39 -23.89 -45.63
C ARG A 227 1.68 -23.72 -47.11
N GLY A 228 2.87 -23.23 -47.44
CA GLY A 228 3.36 -23.16 -48.82
C GLY A 228 4.88 -23.16 -48.86
N TYR A 229 5.46 -22.96 -50.03
CA TYR A 229 6.88 -22.74 -50.17
C TYR A 229 7.17 -22.02 -51.49
N THR A 230 7.80 -20.85 -51.43
CA THR A 230 8.18 -20.12 -52.65
C THR A 230 9.57 -19.49 -52.52
N ARG A 231 10.12 -19.03 -53.64
CA ARG A 231 11.41 -18.32 -53.71
C ARG A 231 11.22 -16.98 -54.40
N VAL A 232 11.66 -15.92 -53.73
CA VAL A 232 11.73 -14.56 -54.27
C VAL A 232 13.20 -14.22 -54.47
N TYR A 233 13.63 -13.86 -55.68
CA TYR A 233 15.02 -13.61 -56.06
C TYR A 233 15.11 -12.96 -57.47
N ASN A 234 16.26 -12.37 -57.83
CA ASN A 234 16.53 -11.84 -59.19
C ASN A 234 15.51 -10.81 -59.70
N TRP A 235 15.15 -9.81 -58.89
CA TRP A 235 14.21 -8.75 -59.26
C TRP A 235 12.81 -9.26 -59.66
N ASN A 236 12.44 -10.47 -59.19
CA ASN A 236 11.13 -11.03 -59.47
C ASN A 236 10.08 -10.56 -58.45
N THR A 237 8.82 -10.62 -58.89
CA THR A 237 7.64 -10.47 -58.05
C THR A 237 6.90 -11.79 -58.03
N VAL A 238 6.51 -12.26 -56.85
CA VAL A 238 5.73 -13.49 -56.65
C VAL A 238 4.38 -13.12 -56.07
N THR A 239 3.32 -13.71 -56.60
CA THR A 239 1.96 -13.53 -56.10
C THR A 239 1.47 -14.82 -55.47
N ILE A 240 0.94 -14.72 -54.26
CA ILE A 240 0.32 -15.80 -53.49
C ILE A 240 -1.14 -15.43 -53.27
N ASN A 241 -2.05 -16.30 -53.71
CA ASN A 241 -3.48 -16.13 -53.46
C ASN A 241 -3.86 -16.99 -52.25
N VAL A 242 -4.45 -16.36 -51.24
CA VAL A 242 -4.96 -17.03 -50.03
C VAL A 242 -6.47 -16.88 -49.99
N SER A 243 -7.19 -17.95 -49.64
CA SER A 243 -8.66 -17.95 -49.58
C SER A 243 -9.18 -18.85 -48.46
N GLY A 244 -10.39 -18.56 -47.98
CA GLY A 244 -11.05 -19.35 -46.93
C GLY A 244 -10.92 -18.78 -45.52
N PHE A 245 -10.40 -17.54 -45.40
CA PHE A 245 -10.63 -16.69 -44.23
C PHE A 245 -11.92 -15.87 -44.43
N TYR A 246 -12.45 -15.29 -43.36
CA TYR A 246 -13.67 -14.47 -43.42
C TYR A 246 -13.46 -13.21 -42.61
N THR A 247 -13.83 -12.06 -43.18
CA THR A 247 -13.91 -10.80 -42.43
C THR A 247 -15.36 -10.42 -42.14
N PRO A 248 -15.60 -9.65 -41.06
CA PRO A 248 -16.92 -9.11 -40.77
C PRO A 248 -17.56 -8.33 -41.93
N GLU A 249 -18.88 -8.28 -41.91
CA GLU A 249 -19.70 -7.47 -42.83
C GLU A 249 -19.52 -5.96 -42.63
N TYR A 250 -19.15 -5.56 -41.42
CA TYR A 250 -19.08 -4.17 -41.00
C TYR A 250 -17.75 -3.85 -40.32
N GLU A 251 -17.29 -2.60 -40.47
CA GLU A 251 -16.11 -2.08 -39.77
C GLU A 251 -16.38 -1.91 -38.25
N PRO A 252 -15.35 -1.95 -37.39
CA PRO A 252 -13.94 -2.11 -37.72
C PRO A 252 -13.56 -3.57 -37.97
N ILE A 253 -12.59 -3.78 -38.87
CA ILE A 253 -11.99 -5.10 -39.11
C ILE A 253 -10.72 -5.18 -38.26
N ASN A 254 -10.73 -6.05 -37.25
CA ASN A 254 -9.53 -6.33 -36.46
C ASN A 254 -8.91 -7.64 -36.96
N ALA A 255 -7.75 -7.58 -37.61
CA ALA A 255 -7.12 -8.73 -38.22
C ALA A 255 -5.59 -8.70 -38.05
N ASN A 256 -5.00 -9.87 -37.80
CA ASN A 256 -3.55 -10.07 -37.80
C ASN A 256 -3.13 -11.04 -38.89
N LEU A 257 -2.05 -10.70 -39.59
CA LEU A 257 -1.32 -11.53 -40.53
C LEU A 257 -0.05 -12.04 -39.85
N PHE A 258 0.23 -13.33 -39.99
CA PHE A 258 1.45 -13.96 -39.52
C PHE A 258 2.25 -14.45 -40.73
N VAL A 259 3.58 -14.36 -40.68
CA VAL A 259 4.45 -14.89 -41.74
C VAL A 259 5.71 -15.52 -41.15
N PHE A 260 6.17 -16.60 -41.79
CA PHE A 260 7.48 -17.19 -41.57
C PHE A 260 8.24 -17.28 -42.89
N ALA A 261 9.42 -16.67 -42.93
CA ALA A 261 10.32 -16.68 -44.07
C ALA A 261 11.76 -16.92 -43.64
N GLY A 262 12.50 -17.59 -44.53
CA GLY A 262 13.91 -17.88 -44.37
C GLY A 262 14.69 -17.18 -45.47
N GLU A 263 15.93 -16.82 -45.18
CA GLU A 263 16.65 -15.71 -45.79
C GLU A 263 15.94 -14.35 -45.67
N GLY A 264 16.55 -13.30 -46.23
CA GLY A 264 16.18 -11.90 -46.04
C GLY A 264 17.21 -11.18 -45.18
N ASP A 265 18.13 -10.47 -45.80
CA ASP A 265 19.27 -9.83 -45.16
C ASP A 265 18.94 -8.43 -44.64
N LYS A 266 19.16 -8.22 -43.35
CA LYS A 266 19.06 -6.90 -42.71
C LYS A 266 19.81 -5.76 -43.44
N GLY A 267 20.91 -6.11 -44.13
CA GLY A 267 21.79 -5.16 -44.80
C GLY A 267 21.40 -4.80 -46.23
N LEU A 268 20.56 -5.61 -46.87
CA LEU A 268 20.06 -5.39 -48.23
C LEU A 268 18.65 -4.79 -48.16
N THR A 269 18.34 -3.85 -49.04
CA THR A 269 17.02 -3.24 -49.12
C THR A 269 16.41 -3.48 -50.50
N GLY A 270 15.11 -3.28 -50.62
CA GLY A 270 14.29 -3.55 -51.79
C GLY A 270 13.28 -4.68 -51.59
N ASP A 271 13.25 -5.29 -50.41
CA ASP A 271 12.34 -6.37 -50.04
C ASP A 271 11.01 -5.81 -49.56
N TYR A 272 9.91 -6.24 -50.19
CA TYR A 272 8.58 -5.79 -49.82
C TYR A 272 7.60 -6.95 -49.68
N PHE A 273 6.70 -6.81 -48.72
CA PHE A 273 5.51 -7.63 -48.59
C PHE A 273 4.30 -6.75 -48.84
N LYS A 274 3.50 -7.07 -49.85
CA LYS A 274 2.24 -6.38 -50.12
C LYS A 274 1.07 -7.30 -49.82
N LEU A 275 0.04 -6.76 -49.20
CA LEU A 275 -1.27 -7.39 -49.09
C LEU A 275 -2.26 -6.49 -49.84
N ASN A 276 -3.08 -7.05 -50.73
CA ASN A 276 -3.99 -6.31 -51.62
C ASN A 276 -3.34 -5.04 -52.26
N ASN A 277 -2.09 -5.18 -52.74
CA ASN A 277 -1.25 -4.12 -53.33
C ASN A 277 -0.81 -2.97 -52.38
N GLN A 278 -1.03 -3.08 -51.07
CA GLN A 278 -0.51 -2.15 -50.05
C GLN A 278 0.73 -2.72 -49.37
N GLU A 279 1.78 -1.93 -49.23
CA GLU A 279 3.01 -2.33 -48.54
C GLU A 279 2.74 -2.53 -47.04
N LEU A 280 3.24 -3.65 -46.51
CA LEU A 280 3.14 -4.00 -45.10
C LEU A 280 4.44 -3.69 -44.38
N PHE A 281 4.30 -3.43 -43.08
CA PHE A 281 5.39 -3.36 -42.10
C PHE A 281 4.81 -3.67 -40.72
N GLU A 282 5.64 -4.19 -39.82
CA GLU A 282 5.32 -4.44 -38.41
C GLU A 282 5.77 -3.24 -37.56
N GLN A 283 4.89 -2.76 -36.68
CA GLN A 283 5.23 -1.75 -35.69
C GLN A 283 5.60 -2.38 -34.34
N THR A 284 6.63 -1.82 -33.72
CA THR A 284 6.99 -2.08 -32.33
C THR A 284 6.02 -1.39 -31.37
N SER A 285 6.03 -1.83 -30.11
CA SER A 285 5.21 -1.24 -29.04
C SER A 285 5.40 0.26 -28.83
N ASN A 286 6.53 0.83 -29.25
CA ASN A 286 6.84 2.27 -29.15
C ASN A 286 6.47 3.06 -30.42
N GLY A 287 5.78 2.44 -31.39
CA GLY A 287 5.38 3.06 -32.66
C GLY A 287 6.50 3.16 -33.70
N ASN A 288 7.70 2.62 -33.42
CA ASN A 288 8.76 2.51 -34.42
C ASN A 288 8.52 1.30 -35.32
N HIS A 289 9.03 1.33 -36.55
CA HIS A 289 8.95 0.19 -37.46
C HIS A 289 10.00 -0.87 -37.07
N LEU A 290 9.56 -2.13 -36.91
CA LEU A 290 10.46 -3.27 -36.69
C LEU A 290 11.19 -3.64 -37.98
N ASN A 291 10.47 -3.54 -39.10
CA ASN A 291 10.95 -3.67 -40.48
C ASN A 291 10.48 -2.49 -41.33
N GLU A 292 11.28 -2.12 -42.34
CA GLU A 292 11.01 -0.95 -43.19
C GLU A 292 10.12 -1.37 -44.37
N GLU A 293 9.31 -0.46 -44.94
CA GLU A 293 8.42 -0.75 -46.09
C GLU A 293 9.21 -1.26 -47.31
N ASP A 294 10.42 -0.72 -47.52
CA ASP A 294 11.36 -1.14 -48.56
C ASP A 294 12.38 -2.17 -48.05
N ASN A 295 12.18 -2.73 -46.86
CA ASN A 295 12.98 -3.85 -46.35
C ASN A 295 12.20 -4.69 -45.33
N PHE A 296 11.14 -5.34 -45.78
CA PHE A 296 10.23 -6.11 -44.94
C PHE A 296 10.91 -7.36 -44.36
N PHE A 297 11.68 -8.08 -45.17
CA PHE A 297 12.40 -9.31 -44.80
C PHE A 297 13.83 -8.97 -44.38
N ASN A 298 13.98 -8.44 -43.16
CA ASN A 298 15.23 -7.85 -42.68
C ASN A 298 15.87 -8.65 -41.53
N SER A 299 15.63 -9.97 -41.49
CA SER A 299 16.07 -10.87 -40.42
C SER A 299 15.52 -10.53 -39.03
N SER A 300 14.31 -10.01 -38.92
CA SER A 300 13.70 -9.65 -37.63
C SER A 300 12.63 -10.63 -37.18
N ILE A 301 12.46 -10.78 -35.87
CA ILE A 301 11.42 -11.62 -35.27
C ILE A 301 10.63 -10.75 -34.31
N SER A 302 9.29 -10.78 -34.42
CA SER A 302 8.36 -9.97 -33.62
C SER A 302 8.76 -9.88 -32.15
N GLU A 303 8.63 -8.68 -31.57
CA GLU A 303 9.01 -8.42 -30.18
C GLU A 303 8.17 -9.20 -29.17
N SER A 304 6.96 -9.60 -29.57
CA SER A 304 6.01 -10.39 -28.77
C SER A 304 6.46 -11.85 -28.55
N ILE A 305 7.44 -12.33 -29.32
CA ILE A 305 7.97 -13.69 -29.22
C ILE A 305 9.13 -13.74 -28.25
N ASP A 306 8.89 -14.35 -27.09
CA ASP A 306 9.91 -14.65 -26.08
C ASP A 306 10.77 -15.85 -26.52
N ARG A 307 12.09 -15.67 -26.57
CA ARG A 307 13.02 -16.61 -27.21
C ARG A 307 14.45 -16.49 -26.68
N TYR A 308 15.23 -17.56 -26.84
CA TYR A 308 16.64 -17.59 -26.48
C TYR A 308 17.48 -18.35 -27.51
N PRO A 309 18.59 -17.78 -28.02
CA PRO A 309 19.04 -16.40 -27.81
C PRO A 309 18.09 -15.38 -28.45
N ARG A 310 18.12 -14.14 -27.96
CA ARG A 310 17.35 -13.01 -28.51
C ARG A 310 18.28 -12.09 -29.28
N LEU A 311 18.25 -12.15 -30.60
CA LEU A 311 19.06 -11.34 -31.51
C LEU A 311 18.19 -10.31 -32.24
N ASN A 312 18.79 -9.15 -32.52
CA ASN A 312 18.23 -8.09 -33.37
C ASN A 312 18.43 -8.37 -34.86
N ASN A 313 19.44 -9.17 -35.21
CA ASN A 313 19.64 -9.72 -36.55
C ASN A 313 19.65 -11.25 -36.43
N ASN A 314 18.59 -11.90 -36.89
CA ASN A 314 18.41 -13.35 -36.81
C ASN A 314 19.03 -14.09 -38.01
N ASN A 315 19.83 -13.37 -38.81
CA ASN A 315 20.70 -13.87 -39.87
C ASN A 315 19.95 -14.63 -40.97
N GLY A 316 18.99 -13.92 -41.58
CA GLY A 316 18.14 -14.44 -42.64
C GLY A 316 16.89 -15.12 -42.13
N ILE A 317 16.29 -14.70 -41.01
CA ILE A 317 15.07 -15.33 -40.48
C ILE A 317 14.07 -14.25 -40.10
N ASP A 318 12.87 -14.34 -40.67
CA ASP A 318 11.76 -13.44 -40.41
C ASP A 318 10.54 -14.20 -39.87
N ILE A 319 10.07 -13.79 -38.69
CA ILE A 319 8.84 -14.30 -38.06
C ILE A 319 8.05 -13.11 -37.56
N HIS A 320 6.99 -12.74 -38.29
CA HIS A 320 6.23 -11.51 -38.05
C HIS A 320 4.77 -11.74 -37.70
N SER A 321 4.20 -10.79 -36.97
CA SER A 321 2.80 -10.70 -36.56
C SER A 321 2.34 -9.26 -36.80
N ILE A 322 1.66 -9.03 -37.91
CA ILE A 322 1.33 -7.70 -38.42
C ILE A 322 -0.17 -7.47 -38.32
N GLU A 323 -0.56 -6.32 -37.78
CA GLU A 323 -1.96 -5.88 -37.84
C GLU A 323 -2.27 -5.38 -39.25
N VAL A 324 -3.30 -5.97 -39.87
CA VAL A 324 -3.70 -5.72 -41.28
C VAL A 324 -5.17 -5.35 -41.41
N GLY A 325 -5.86 -5.27 -40.28
CA GLY A 325 -7.27 -4.95 -40.20
C GLY A 325 -7.56 -3.50 -40.57
N LYS A 326 -8.65 -3.27 -41.29
CA LYS A 326 -9.16 -1.93 -41.58
C LYS A 326 -9.96 -1.39 -40.39
N ASP A 327 -9.33 -0.54 -39.61
CA ASP A 327 -9.94 0.19 -38.49
C ASP A 327 -9.88 1.71 -38.74
N ASN A 328 -10.07 2.53 -37.69
CA ASN A 328 -9.91 3.98 -37.75
C ASN A 328 -8.50 4.48 -37.37
N ASN A 329 -7.51 3.60 -37.24
CA ASN A 329 -6.13 3.92 -36.89
C ASN A 329 -5.26 4.12 -38.14
N THR A 330 -4.54 5.23 -38.26
CA THR A 330 -3.67 5.51 -39.44
C THR A 330 -2.24 4.99 -39.26
N SER A 331 -1.92 4.37 -38.13
CA SER A 331 -0.56 3.95 -37.81
C SER A 331 -0.14 2.65 -38.51
N HIS A 332 -1.07 1.83 -38.99
CA HIS A 332 -0.76 0.59 -39.71
C HIS A 332 -1.45 0.54 -41.10
N PRO A 333 -1.01 -0.34 -42.00
CA PRO A 333 -1.64 -0.53 -43.30
C PRO A 333 -3.06 -1.12 -43.14
N ARG A 334 -4.08 -0.30 -43.39
CA ARG A 334 -5.49 -0.71 -43.40
C ARG A 334 -5.84 -1.50 -44.68
N VAL A 335 -5.52 -2.79 -44.70
CA VAL A 335 -5.49 -3.53 -45.97
C VAL A 335 -6.71 -4.41 -46.22
N ILE A 336 -7.15 -5.19 -45.24
CA ILE A 336 -8.26 -6.14 -45.43
C ILE A 336 -9.58 -5.45 -45.09
N GLY A 337 -10.50 -5.40 -46.05
CA GLY A 337 -11.82 -4.81 -45.95
C GLY A 337 -12.89 -5.75 -45.36
N VAL A 338 -14.11 -5.22 -45.35
CA VAL A 338 -15.33 -5.96 -44.96
C VAL A 338 -15.67 -7.03 -46.01
N ASN A 339 -16.29 -8.13 -45.60
CA ASN A 339 -16.76 -9.21 -46.50
C ASN A 339 -15.69 -9.76 -47.46
N GLU A 340 -14.43 -9.82 -47.02
CA GLU A 340 -13.35 -10.45 -47.78
C GLU A 340 -13.23 -11.93 -47.41
N HIS A 341 -13.09 -12.77 -48.45
CA HIS A 341 -12.89 -14.22 -48.33
C HIS A 341 -11.60 -14.72 -48.97
N GLU A 342 -10.93 -13.83 -49.69
CA GLU A 342 -9.67 -14.07 -50.38
C GLU A 342 -8.83 -12.80 -50.33
N SER A 343 -7.52 -12.94 -50.40
CA SER A 343 -6.60 -11.82 -50.50
C SER A 343 -5.39 -12.22 -51.34
N THR A 344 -4.76 -11.22 -51.94
CA THR A 344 -3.56 -11.38 -52.74
C THR A 344 -2.36 -10.85 -51.95
N ILE A 345 -1.41 -11.74 -51.69
CA ILE A 345 -0.09 -11.40 -51.16
C ILE A 345 0.87 -11.27 -52.33
N THR A 346 1.58 -10.14 -52.42
CA THR A 346 2.58 -9.89 -53.46
C THR A 346 3.92 -9.62 -52.79
N LEU A 347 4.90 -10.47 -53.10
CA LEU A 347 6.25 -10.43 -52.56
C LEU A 347 7.22 -10.01 -53.65
N GLY A 348 8.25 -9.26 -53.31
CA GLY A 348 9.32 -8.98 -54.26
C GLY A 348 10.60 -8.49 -53.59
N THR A 349 11.65 -8.42 -54.39
CA THR A 349 12.98 -7.96 -53.98
C THR A 349 13.67 -7.24 -55.14
N ASN A 350 14.61 -6.35 -54.84
CA ASN A 350 15.52 -5.75 -55.83
C ASN A 350 17.00 -6.09 -55.59
N ALA A 351 17.32 -6.90 -54.59
CA ALA A 351 18.71 -7.18 -54.22
C ALA A 351 18.92 -8.53 -53.52
N ASP A 352 17.91 -9.05 -52.84
CA ASP A 352 17.97 -10.20 -51.95
C ASP A 352 17.41 -11.48 -52.59
N ALA A 353 17.47 -12.57 -51.85
CA ALA A 353 16.68 -13.77 -52.09
C ALA A 353 16.12 -14.34 -50.79
N TYR A 354 14.81 -14.60 -50.72
CA TYR A 354 14.15 -15.14 -49.54
C TYR A 354 13.05 -16.16 -49.86
N PHE A 355 12.65 -16.92 -48.83
CA PHE A 355 11.86 -18.14 -48.93
C PHE A 355 10.74 -18.18 -47.87
N PRO A 356 9.55 -17.63 -48.16
CA PRO A 356 8.39 -17.74 -47.29
C PRO A 356 7.78 -19.15 -47.35
N SER A 357 7.36 -19.67 -46.19
CA SER A 357 6.82 -21.03 -46.06
C SER A 357 5.55 -21.15 -45.22
N MET A 358 5.17 -20.10 -44.49
CA MET A 358 3.90 -20.06 -43.76
C MET A 358 3.33 -18.65 -43.76
N VAL A 359 2.01 -18.57 -43.93
CA VAL A 359 1.21 -17.38 -43.70
C VAL A 359 -0.02 -17.75 -42.89
N ALA A 360 -0.51 -16.90 -41.99
CA ALA A 360 -1.78 -17.13 -41.31
C ALA A 360 -2.56 -15.83 -41.08
N PHE A 361 -3.89 -15.93 -40.97
CA PHE A 361 -4.79 -14.83 -40.62
C PHE A 361 -5.56 -15.16 -39.35
N SER A 362 -5.68 -14.17 -38.47
CA SER A 362 -6.59 -14.16 -37.35
C SER A 362 -7.49 -12.95 -37.45
N VAL A 363 -8.77 -13.14 -37.77
CA VAL A 363 -9.73 -12.05 -37.99
C VAL A 363 -10.83 -12.09 -36.93
N GLN A 364 -11.08 -11.00 -36.21
CA GLN A 364 -12.19 -10.92 -35.26
C GLN A 364 -13.54 -10.94 -35.99
N MET A 365 -14.50 -11.72 -35.47
CA MET A 365 -15.89 -11.78 -35.91
C MET A 365 -16.82 -11.19 -34.84
N TYR A 366 -17.89 -10.51 -35.29
CA TYR A 366 -18.92 -9.96 -34.40
C TYR A 366 -20.14 -10.87 -34.36
N ILE A 367 -20.84 -10.86 -33.23
CA ILE A 367 -22.11 -11.56 -33.03
C ILE A 367 -23.16 -10.47 -32.77
N PRO A 368 -24.37 -10.53 -33.34
CA PRO A 368 -25.35 -9.47 -33.15
C PRO A 368 -25.74 -9.35 -31.68
N LYS A 369 -26.04 -8.13 -31.23
CA LYS A 369 -26.50 -7.86 -29.88
C LYS A 369 -27.83 -7.13 -29.94
N ILE A 370 -28.90 -7.89 -30.08
CA ILE A 370 -30.26 -7.33 -29.95
C ILE A 370 -30.47 -6.90 -28.50
N CYS A 371 -30.78 -5.63 -28.31
CA CYS A 371 -31.02 -5.03 -27.02
C CYS A 371 -32.25 -4.11 -27.06
N PHE A 372 -32.72 -3.69 -25.89
CA PHE A 372 -33.85 -2.78 -25.80
C PHE A 372 -33.61 -1.55 -24.92
N LEU A 373 -34.37 -0.50 -25.20
CA LEU A 373 -34.72 0.61 -24.32
C LEU A 373 -36.21 0.52 -24.00
N GLU A 374 -36.63 0.99 -22.83
CA GLU A 374 -38.04 0.95 -22.44
C GLU A 374 -38.44 2.23 -21.71
N THR A 375 -39.62 2.73 -22.03
CA THR A 375 -40.31 3.78 -21.28
C THR A 375 -41.76 3.39 -21.03
N PHE A 376 -42.31 3.85 -19.91
CA PHE A 376 -43.71 3.56 -19.54
C PHE A 376 -44.54 4.83 -19.61
N TYR A 377 -45.81 4.69 -19.98
CA TYR A 377 -46.78 5.78 -19.96
C TYR A 377 -48.04 5.37 -19.22
N ASP A 378 -48.60 6.30 -18.46
CA ASP A 378 -49.84 6.10 -17.73
C ASP A 378 -51.08 6.16 -18.66
N LYS A 379 -52.27 6.05 -18.08
CA LYS A 379 -53.54 6.14 -18.82
C LYS A 379 -53.78 7.49 -19.51
N ASN A 380 -53.10 8.56 -19.08
CA ASN A 380 -53.16 9.89 -19.66
C ASN A 380 -52.06 10.12 -20.71
N ASN A 381 -51.25 9.09 -20.99
CA ASN A 381 -50.10 9.16 -21.87
C ASN A 381 -48.99 10.10 -21.35
N GLU A 382 -48.87 10.21 -20.02
CA GLU A 382 -47.75 10.87 -19.34
C GLU A 382 -46.67 9.83 -18.99
N GLU A 383 -45.41 10.19 -19.17
CA GLU A 383 -44.28 9.29 -18.92
C GLU A 383 -44.15 8.96 -17.42
N ILE A 384 -44.09 7.67 -17.12
CA ILE A 384 -43.86 7.13 -15.78
C ILE A 384 -42.35 7.03 -15.59
N ASN A 385 -41.83 7.84 -14.68
CA ASN A 385 -40.41 7.85 -14.30
C ASN A 385 -40.22 7.18 -12.92
N GLU A 386 -38.98 7.16 -12.42
CA GLU A 386 -38.64 6.50 -11.14
C GLU A 386 -39.39 7.04 -9.92
N SER A 387 -39.95 8.25 -10.00
CA SER A 387 -40.78 8.86 -8.94
C SER A 387 -42.29 8.65 -9.13
N SER A 388 -42.70 8.11 -10.27
CA SER A 388 -44.10 7.89 -10.61
C SER A 388 -44.63 6.65 -9.89
N ILE A 389 -45.67 6.84 -9.08
CA ILE A 389 -46.43 5.75 -8.46
C ILE A 389 -47.69 5.54 -9.30
N VAL A 390 -47.85 4.34 -9.86
CA VAL A 390 -49.03 4.00 -10.68
C VAL A 390 -50.11 3.36 -9.80
N ARG A 391 -51.38 3.60 -10.12
CA ARG A 391 -52.48 3.00 -9.36
C ARG A 391 -52.69 1.55 -9.77
N VAL A 392 -52.94 0.66 -8.81
CA VAL A 392 -53.46 -0.68 -9.11
C VAL A 392 -54.75 -0.56 -9.93
N GLY A 393 -54.82 -1.31 -11.03
CA GLY A 393 -55.94 -1.28 -11.99
C GLY A 393 -55.83 -0.24 -13.10
N ASP A 394 -54.87 0.70 -13.06
CA ASP A 394 -54.66 1.62 -14.19
C ASP A 394 -53.91 0.90 -15.34
N PRO A 395 -54.31 1.13 -16.60
CA PRO A 395 -53.59 0.60 -17.76
C PRO A 395 -52.27 1.35 -17.96
N ILE A 396 -51.19 0.61 -18.19
CA ILE A 396 -49.85 1.10 -18.46
C ILE A 396 -49.48 0.75 -19.89
N THR A 397 -48.92 1.71 -20.62
CA THR A 397 -48.34 1.46 -21.95
C THR A 397 -46.83 1.29 -21.78
N SER A 398 -46.29 0.13 -22.14
CA SER A 398 -44.84 -0.06 -22.33
C SER A 398 -44.49 0.28 -23.77
N LYS A 399 -43.48 1.13 -23.94
CA LYS A 399 -42.88 1.45 -25.24
C LYS A 399 -41.46 0.95 -25.25
N ILE A 400 -41.17 0.04 -26.16
CA ILE A 400 -39.87 -0.61 -26.31
C ILE A 400 -39.24 -0.14 -27.60
N THR A 401 -37.99 0.28 -27.55
CA THR A 401 -37.17 0.45 -28.75
C THR A 401 -36.14 -0.65 -28.79
N LEU A 402 -36.19 -1.47 -29.84
CA LEU A 402 -35.24 -2.53 -30.12
C LEU A 402 -34.20 -2.05 -31.12
N ARG A 403 -32.95 -2.43 -30.88
CA ARG A 403 -31.85 -2.18 -31.81
C ARG A 403 -30.77 -3.25 -31.68
N ASN A 404 -29.88 -3.32 -32.68
CA ASN A 404 -28.72 -4.20 -32.68
C ASN A 404 -27.46 -3.40 -32.37
N ASP A 405 -26.88 -3.58 -31.18
CA ASP A 405 -25.75 -2.77 -30.68
C ASP A 405 -24.36 -3.36 -31.00
N ASP A 406 -24.29 -4.38 -31.86
CA ASP A 406 -23.02 -4.98 -32.30
C ASP A 406 -22.99 -5.08 -33.84
N ASN A 407 -21.79 -5.22 -34.41
CA ASN A 407 -21.51 -5.00 -35.83
C ASN A 407 -21.69 -6.27 -36.68
N HIS A 408 -22.83 -6.94 -36.54
CA HIS A 408 -23.24 -8.06 -37.41
C HIS A 408 -24.75 -8.17 -37.46
N ASP A 409 -25.30 -8.58 -38.60
CA ASP A 409 -26.73 -8.69 -38.84
C ASP A 409 -27.39 -9.80 -38.01
N ALA A 410 -28.54 -9.46 -37.41
CA ALA A 410 -29.42 -10.47 -36.84
C ALA A 410 -30.57 -10.77 -37.80
N GLN A 411 -30.95 -12.03 -37.90
CA GLN A 411 -32.05 -12.50 -38.73
C GLN A 411 -33.22 -12.99 -37.88
N SER A 412 -34.44 -12.73 -38.34
CA SER A 412 -35.66 -13.26 -37.73
C SER A 412 -35.80 -12.92 -36.24
N VAL A 413 -35.51 -11.67 -35.87
CA VAL A 413 -35.52 -11.22 -34.46
C VAL A 413 -36.93 -11.29 -33.88
N ARG A 414 -37.09 -11.94 -32.74
CA ARG A 414 -38.36 -12.07 -32.01
C ARG A 414 -38.18 -11.67 -30.56
N ILE A 415 -39.14 -10.93 -30.01
CA ILE A 415 -39.21 -10.62 -28.58
C ILE A 415 -40.38 -11.36 -27.96
N ILE A 416 -40.17 -11.89 -26.76
CA ILE A 416 -41.18 -12.62 -25.99
C ILE A 416 -41.27 -12.00 -24.61
N LYS A 417 -42.42 -11.41 -24.28
CA LYS A 417 -42.75 -10.95 -22.93
C LYS A 417 -43.55 -12.01 -22.19
N ILE A 418 -42.99 -12.56 -21.12
CA ILE A 418 -43.74 -13.42 -20.18
C ILE A 418 -44.29 -12.54 -19.06
N PHE A 419 -45.60 -12.60 -18.82
CA PHE A 419 -46.26 -11.85 -17.75
C PHE A 419 -46.34 -12.71 -16.48
N ASP A 420 -46.11 -12.08 -15.32
CA ASP A 420 -46.49 -12.70 -14.05
C ASP A 420 -47.97 -12.47 -13.83
N VAL A 421 -48.77 -13.51 -14.08
CA VAL A 421 -50.23 -13.49 -14.01
C VAL A 421 -50.79 -13.09 -12.64
N ASN A 422 -49.97 -13.08 -11.57
CA ASN A 422 -50.36 -12.60 -10.25
C ASN A 422 -50.08 -11.11 -10.02
N LEU A 423 -49.32 -10.46 -10.90
CA LEU A 423 -48.86 -9.07 -10.78
C LEU A 423 -49.36 -8.21 -11.93
N THR A 424 -49.34 -8.72 -13.15
CA THR A 424 -49.68 -8.00 -14.36
C THR A 424 -50.60 -8.80 -15.26
N GLU A 425 -51.45 -8.09 -15.99
CA GLU A 425 -52.37 -8.65 -16.98
C GLU A 425 -52.21 -7.90 -18.29
N TYR A 426 -51.85 -8.60 -19.36
CA TYR A 426 -51.80 -8.03 -20.71
C TYR A 426 -53.19 -7.54 -21.14
N ILE A 427 -53.27 -6.38 -21.80
CA ILE A 427 -54.52 -5.87 -22.36
C ILE A 427 -54.60 -6.37 -23.81
N PRO A 428 -55.58 -7.24 -24.15
CA PRO A 428 -55.70 -7.80 -25.50
C PRO A 428 -55.87 -6.75 -26.59
N ASN A 429 -55.33 -7.03 -27.79
CA ASN A 429 -55.33 -6.16 -28.96
C ASN A 429 -54.82 -4.75 -28.63
N SER A 430 -53.73 -4.66 -27.87
CA SER A 430 -53.11 -3.38 -27.51
C SER A 430 -51.75 -3.13 -28.17
N THR A 431 -51.25 -4.11 -28.93
CA THR A 431 -49.89 -4.08 -29.49
C THR A 431 -49.84 -3.20 -30.74
N SER A 432 -48.87 -2.31 -30.82
CA SER A 432 -48.52 -1.58 -32.03
C SER A 432 -47.04 -1.72 -32.28
N VAL A 433 -46.66 -1.92 -33.54
CA VAL A 433 -45.28 -2.18 -33.94
C VAL A 433 -44.92 -1.23 -35.08
N LYS A 434 -43.76 -0.59 -34.97
CA LYS A 434 -43.03 -0.02 -36.11
C LYS A 434 -41.84 -0.92 -36.32
N ASP A 435 -41.92 -1.81 -37.30
CA ASP A 435 -40.75 -2.54 -37.74
C ASP A 435 -39.83 -1.63 -38.57
N VAL A 436 -38.61 -2.08 -38.85
CA VAL A 436 -37.59 -1.30 -39.55
C VAL A 436 -38.02 -0.86 -40.95
N ASP A 437 -38.90 -1.62 -41.60
CA ASP A 437 -39.49 -1.35 -42.91
C ASP A 437 -40.76 -0.48 -42.83
N PHE A 438 -41.28 -0.19 -41.63
CA PHE A 438 -42.49 0.59 -41.45
C PHE A 438 -42.18 2.08 -41.33
N ASN A 439 -42.85 2.89 -42.15
CA ASN A 439 -42.74 4.34 -42.08
C ASN A 439 -43.42 4.97 -40.84
N GLN A 440 -44.27 4.21 -40.14
CA GLN A 440 -45.00 4.65 -38.94
C GLN A 440 -45.36 3.45 -38.07
N ILE A 441 -45.66 3.68 -36.80
CA ILE A 441 -46.21 2.64 -35.90
C ILE A 441 -47.57 2.16 -36.44
N VAL A 442 -47.73 0.84 -36.57
CA VAL A 442 -48.95 0.17 -37.04
C VAL A 442 -49.52 -0.67 -35.92
N HIS A 443 -50.83 -0.61 -35.71
CA HIS A 443 -51.53 -1.49 -34.78
C HIS A 443 -51.72 -2.89 -35.38
N ILE A 444 -51.39 -3.94 -34.63
CA ILE A 444 -51.53 -5.33 -35.05
C ILE A 444 -52.35 -6.07 -33.97
N ASP A 445 -53.48 -6.66 -34.38
CA ASP A 445 -54.33 -7.45 -33.49
C ASP A 445 -53.60 -8.71 -32.99
N ASP A 446 -54.00 -9.23 -31.83
CA ASP A 446 -53.40 -10.45 -31.30
C ASP A 446 -53.68 -11.64 -32.22
N ASN A 447 -52.69 -12.53 -32.37
CA ASN A 447 -52.73 -13.69 -33.27
C ASN A 447 -52.96 -13.31 -34.74
N SER A 448 -52.46 -12.13 -35.14
CA SER A 448 -52.46 -11.63 -36.50
C SER A 448 -51.06 -11.21 -36.96
N SER A 449 -50.91 -10.91 -38.25
CA SER A 449 -49.66 -10.46 -38.84
C SER A 449 -49.87 -9.29 -39.79
N HIS A 450 -48.95 -8.35 -39.81
CA HIS A 450 -48.91 -7.25 -40.77
C HIS A 450 -47.53 -7.19 -41.43
N ASN A 451 -47.48 -7.24 -42.77
CA ASN A 451 -46.24 -7.24 -43.55
C ASN A 451 -45.15 -8.21 -43.04
N GLY A 452 -45.54 -9.42 -42.62
CA GLY A 452 -44.61 -10.45 -42.15
C GLY A 452 -44.31 -10.40 -40.65
N VAL A 453 -44.54 -9.27 -39.97
CA VAL A 453 -44.43 -9.15 -38.51
C VAL A 453 -45.67 -9.74 -37.85
N SER A 454 -45.50 -10.73 -36.97
CA SER A 454 -46.60 -11.35 -36.24
C SER A 454 -46.64 -10.89 -34.78
N VAL A 455 -47.84 -10.69 -34.25
CA VAL A 455 -48.11 -10.51 -32.83
C VAL A 455 -48.92 -11.70 -32.36
N ILE A 456 -48.39 -12.46 -31.41
CA ILE A 456 -49.01 -13.68 -30.88
C ILE A 456 -49.15 -13.52 -29.37
N PHE A 457 -50.38 -13.66 -28.86
CA PHE A 457 -50.64 -13.71 -27.43
C PHE A 457 -51.15 -15.09 -27.08
N ASP A 458 -50.36 -15.82 -26.29
CA ASP A 458 -50.70 -17.16 -25.80
C ASP A 458 -50.95 -17.10 -24.30
N ALA A 459 -52.16 -17.49 -23.87
CA ALA A 459 -52.53 -17.64 -22.47
C ALA A 459 -52.96 -19.08 -22.19
N ARG A 460 -52.35 -19.70 -21.18
CA ARG A 460 -52.72 -21.03 -20.69
C ARG A 460 -53.65 -20.90 -19.50
N GLU A 461 -54.80 -21.53 -19.58
CA GLU A 461 -55.79 -21.58 -18.51
C GLU A 461 -55.82 -22.95 -17.83
N GLU A 462 -55.87 -22.96 -16.50
CA GLU A 462 -56.21 -24.13 -15.68
C GLU A 462 -57.33 -23.74 -14.72
N ASN A 463 -58.39 -24.55 -14.64
CA ASN A 463 -59.55 -24.30 -13.76
C ASN A 463 -60.13 -22.88 -13.87
N ASN A 464 -60.24 -22.32 -15.09
CA ASN A 464 -60.76 -20.98 -15.33
C ASN A 464 -59.88 -19.83 -14.77
N THR A 465 -58.60 -20.12 -14.49
CA THR A 465 -57.58 -19.14 -14.11
C THR A 465 -56.40 -19.20 -15.07
N ILE A 466 -55.93 -18.04 -15.54
CA ILE A 466 -54.73 -17.95 -16.37
C ILE A 466 -53.52 -18.26 -15.49
N VAL A 467 -52.77 -19.32 -15.85
CA VAL A 467 -51.57 -19.75 -15.11
C VAL A 467 -50.28 -19.30 -15.78
N GLU A 468 -50.33 -18.98 -17.08
CA GLU A 468 -49.18 -18.52 -17.85
C GLU A 468 -49.70 -17.65 -19.01
N SER A 469 -49.06 -16.51 -19.27
CA SER A 469 -49.35 -15.70 -20.44
C SER A 469 -48.09 -15.08 -21.02
N ASN A 470 -47.97 -15.10 -22.34
CA ASN A 470 -46.85 -14.50 -23.05
C ASN A 470 -47.30 -13.77 -24.32
N LEU A 471 -46.56 -12.72 -24.66
CA LEU A 471 -46.72 -11.93 -25.87
C LEU A 471 -45.45 -12.06 -26.71
N THR A 472 -45.57 -12.61 -27.91
CA THR A 472 -44.47 -12.76 -28.87
C THR A 472 -44.64 -11.78 -30.02
N ILE A 473 -43.62 -11.00 -30.34
CA ILE A 473 -43.57 -10.08 -31.48
C ILE A 473 -42.40 -10.45 -32.38
N GLY A 474 -42.65 -10.64 -33.68
CA GLY A 474 -41.65 -10.85 -34.72
C GLY A 474 -42.08 -11.89 -35.77
N PRO A 475 -41.21 -12.25 -36.73
CA PRO A 475 -39.84 -11.73 -36.91
C PRO A 475 -39.83 -10.23 -37.26
N LEU A 476 -38.80 -9.51 -36.80
CA LEU A 476 -38.53 -8.10 -37.09
C LEU A 476 -37.31 -7.98 -38.01
N GLY A 477 -37.32 -7.02 -38.92
CA GLY A 477 -36.26 -6.78 -39.88
C GLY A 477 -36.76 -6.55 -41.32
N GLU A 478 -35.86 -6.20 -42.23
CA GLU A 478 -36.17 -6.03 -43.66
C GLU A 478 -35.80 -7.29 -44.48
N GLY A 479 -36.61 -7.63 -45.48
CA GLY A 479 -36.30 -8.70 -46.44
C GLY A 479 -36.78 -10.10 -46.02
N GLU A 480 -36.35 -11.12 -46.80
CA GLU A 480 -36.73 -12.52 -46.60
C GLU A 480 -35.47 -13.43 -46.66
N PRO A 481 -34.97 -13.96 -45.53
CA PRO A 481 -35.49 -13.78 -44.17
C PRO A 481 -35.27 -12.34 -43.64
N PRO A 482 -36.08 -11.85 -42.69
CA PRO A 482 -35.93 -10.50 -42.14
C PRO A 482 -34.58 -10.26 -41.50
N ILE A 483 -33.90 -9.18 -41.87
CA ILE A 483 -32.56 -8.74 -41.41
C ILE A 483 -32.68 -7.49 -40.54
N PHE A 484 -31.96 -7.49 -39.42
CA PHE A 484 -31.93 -6.42 -38.45
C PHE A 484 -30.49 -5.89 -38.31
N GLU A 485 -30.20 -4.83 -39.07
CA GLU A 485 -28.86 -4.24 -39.19
C GLU A 485 -28.33 -3.62 -37.88
N PRO A 486 -27.00 -3.52 -37.70
CA PRO A 486 -26.38 -2.79 -36.61
C PRO A 486 -26.80 -1.32 -36.54
N TYR A 487 -27.11 -0.85 -35.34
CA TYR A 487 -27.51 0.53 -35.05
C TYR A 487 -26.42 1.56 -35.40
N THR A 488 -25.15 1.18 -35.25
CA THR A 488 -23.98 2.00 -35.61
C THR A 488 -23.89 2.26 -37.11
N ILE A 489 -24.41 1.34 -37.92
CA ILE A 489 -24.40 1.40 -39.39
C ILE A 489 -25.64 2.14 -39.87
N ASN A 490 -26.80 1.77 -39.35
CA ASN A 490 -28.07 2.39 -39.72
C ASN A 490 -28.91 2.69 -38.48
N PRO A 491 -28.84 3.93 -37.95
CA PRO A 491 -29.61 4.33 -36.78
C PRO A 491 -31.13 4.25 -36.96
N ASN A 492 -31.61 4.12 -38.20
CA ASN A 492 -33.05 3.96 -38.49
C ASN A 492 -33.51 2.50 -38.44
N HIS A 493 -32.59 1.51 -38.42
CA HIS A 493 -32.89 0.09 -38.19
C HIS A 493 -33.15 -0.17 -36.70
N GLN A 494 -34.22 0.43 -36.20
CA GLN A 494 -34.77 0.19 -34.87
C GLN A 494 -36.24 -0.15 -35.01
N ALA A 495 -36.69 -1.15 -34.26
CA ALA A 495 -38.11 -1.45 -34.15
C ALA A 495 -38.68 -0.82 -32.88
N GLU A 496 -39.87 -0.25 -32.97
CA GLU A 496 -40.61 0.27 -31.81
C GLU A 496 -41.81 -0.63 -31.56
N ILE A 497 -42.01 -1.05 -30.31
CA ILE A 497 -43.12 -1.90 -29.89
C ILE A 497 -43.81 -1.24 -28.72
N ASP A 498 -45.08 -0.89 -28.91
CA ASP A 498 -45.96 -0.39 -27.86
C ASP A 498 -46.95 -1.50 -27.49
N TYR A 499 -47.13 -1.80 -26.21
CA TYR A 499 -48.23 -2.68 -25.77
C TYR A 499 -48.73 -2.23 -24.39
N LYS A 500 -49.95 -2.64 -24.03
CA LYS A 500 -50.57 -2.25 -22.76
C LYS A 500 -50.76 -3.42 -21.82
N PHE A 501 -50.64 -3.15 -20.53
CA PHE A 501 -50.93 -4.10 -19.46
C PHE A 501 -51.48 -3.37 -18.23
N THR A 502 -52.17 -4.10 -17.37
CA THR A 502 -52.69 -3.60 -16.09
C THR A 502 -51.90 -4.19 -14.94
N VAL A 503 -51.70 -3.43 -13.86
CA VAL A 503 -51.13 -3.95 -12.62
C VAL A 503 -52.24 -4.38 -11.66
N LEU A 504 -52.16 -5.60 -11.14
CA LEU A 504 -53.23 -6.26 -10.39
C LEU A 504 -53.19 -6.03 -8.88
N LYS A 505 -52.02 -5.71 -8.30
CA LYS A 505 -51.85 -5.50 -6.86
C LYS A 505 -50.64 -4.62 -6.54
N ASN A 506 -50.53 -4.21 -5.28
CA ASN A 506 -49.38 -3.44 -4.79
C ASN A 506 -48.10 -4.24 -4.95
N ALA A 507 -47.20 -3.77 -5.81
CA ALA A 507 -45.95 -4.45 -6.10
C ALA A 507 -44.94 -3.51 -6.77
N GLU A 508 -43.68 -3.90 -6.65
CA GLU A 508 -42.59 -3.40 -7.49
C GLU A 508 -42.38 -4.43 -8.61
N ILE A 509 -42.53 -4.00 -9.87
CA ILE A 509 -42.60 -4.87 -11.03
C ILE A 509 -41.48 -4.48 -12.00
N SER A 510 -40.48 -5.34 -12.14
CA SER A 510 -39.41 -5.18 -13.13
C SER A 510 -39.76 -5.94 -14.40
N MET A 511 -39.57 -5.30 -15.56
CA MET A 511 -39.88 -5.92 -16.85
C MET A 511 -38.70 -6.72 -17.39
N LEU A 512 -38.97 -7.98 -17.72
CA LEU A 512 -38.05 -8.90 -18.39
C LEU A 512 -38.66 -9.40 -19.70
N TYR A 513 -37.81 -9.56 -20.69
CA TYR A 513 -38.13 -10.01 -22.05
C TYR A 513 -37.13 -11.08 -22.46
N ASN A 514 -37.58 -12.07 -23.23
CA ASN A 514 -36.71 -13.00 -23.93
C ASN A 514 -36.59 -12.57 -25.39
N THR A 515 -35.49 -12.95 -26.03
CA THR A 515 -35.25 -12.71 -27.44
C THR A 515 -34.78 -13.98 -28.13
N LYS A 516 -35.22 -14.15 -29.37
CA LYS A 516 -34.76 -15.22 -30.24
C LYS A 516 -34.42 -14.67 -31.61
N TYR A 517 -33.22 -14.93 -32.10
CA TYR A 517 -32.77 -14.51 -33.41
C TYR A 517 -31.72 -15.48 -33.96
N ARG A 518 -31.47 -15.40 -35.26
CA ARG A 518 -30.44 -16.15 -35.96
C ARG A 518 -29.40 -15.19 -36.51
N PHE A 519 -28.23 -15.68 -36.88
CA PHE A 519 -27.23 -14.93 -37.62
C PHE A 519 -26.28 -15.89 -38.31
N GLU A 520 -25.54 -15.42 -39.30
CA GLU A 520 -24.67 -16.26 -40.11
C GLU A 520 -23.23 -15.74 -40.07
N ILE A 521 -22.31 -16.54 -39.51
CA ILE A 521 -20.88 -16.23 -39.56
C ILE A 521 -20.20 -17.26 -40.43
N ALA A 522 -19.51 -16.79 -41.48
CA ALA A 522 -18.65 -17.61 -42.31
C ALA A 522 -19.33 -18.85 -42.95
N GLY A 523 -20.61 -18.71 -43.33
CA GLY A 523 -21.43 -19.78 -43.91
C GLY A 523 -22.17 -20.65 -42.88
N GLU A 524 -21.96 -20.40 -41.58
CA GLU A 524 -22.56 -21.19 -40.49
C GLU A 524 -23.70 -20.42 -39.81
N ASN A 525 -24.84 -21.09 -39.65
CA ASN A 525 -26.03 -20.51 -39.02
C ASN A 525 -26.02 -20.72 -37.50
N PHE A 526 -26.15 -19.63 -36.75
CA PHE A 526 -26.25 -19.61 -35.30
C PHE A 526 -27.65 -19.20 -34.86
N THR A 527 -28.04 -19.62 -33.65
CA THR A 527 -29.31 -19.21 -33.03
C THR A 527 -29.05 -18.78 -31.59
N ILE A 528 -29.59 -17.63 -31.22
CA ILE A 528 -29.61 -17.13 -29.85
C ILE A 528 -31.02 -17.25 -29.31
N ASP A 529 -31.14 -17.77 -28.09
CA ASP A 529 -32.37 -17.90 -27.32
C ASP A 529 -32.03 -17.55 -25.88
N THR A 530 -32.28 -16.29 -25.49
CA THR A 530 -31.77 -15.71 -24.24
C THR A 530 -32.67 -14.60 -23.72
N ILE A 531 -32.39 -14.10 -22.51
CA ILE A 531 -33.00 -12.87 -21.99
C ILE A 531 -32.49 -11.69 -22.81
N LEU A 532 -33.41 -10.86 -23.29
CA LEU A 532 -33.12 -9.65 -24.06
C LEU A 532 -32.34 -8.66 -23.19
N PRO A 533 -31.07 -8.34 -23.51
CA PRO A 533 -30.27 -7.41 -22.73
C PRO A 533 -30.72 -5.96 -22.92
N LYS A 534 -30.50 -5.12 -21.92
CA LYS A 534 -30.69 -3.67 -22.03
C LYS A 534 -29.59 -3.05 -22.91
N CYS A 535 -29.92 -2.06 -23.73
CA CYS A 535 -28.91 -1.36 -24.55
C CYS A 535 -27.97 -0.50 -23.71
N ARG A 536 -28.49 0.04 -22.60
CA ARG A 536 -27.75 0.74 -21.54
C ARG A 536 -28.46 0.49 -20.23
N GLU A 537 -27.83 0.79 -19.11
CA GLU A 537 -28.53 0.74 -17.83
C GLU A 537 -29.65 1.79 -17.79
N PHE A 538 -30.88 1.34 -17.51
CA PHE A 538 -32.04 2.16 -17.21
C PHE A 538 -32.96 1.41 -16.26
N ASN A 539 -33.72 2.15 -15.45
CA ASN A 539 -34.72 1.59 -14.58
C ASN A 539 -35.99 1.27 -15.38
N ASN A 540 -36.42 0.02 -15.36
CA ASN A 540 -37.68 -0.43 -15.96
C ASN A 540 -38.57 -1.12 -14.92
N THR A 541 -38.56 -0.54 -13.72
CA THR A 541 -39.33 -0.99 -12.58
C THR A 541 -40.50 -0.04 -12.34
N ILE A 542 -41.69 -0.60 -12.24
CA ILE A 542 -42.92 0.12 -11.94
C ILE A 542 -43.30 -0.13 -10.48
N ILE A 543 -43.60 0.94 -9.76
CA ILE A 543 -44.14 0.85 -8.40
C ILE A 543 -45.64 1.09 -8.48
N ALA A 544 -46.41 0.03 -8.31
CA ALA A 544 -47.86 0.09 -8.26
C ALA A 544 -48.36 0.15 -6.82
N TYR A 545 -49.30 1.06 -6.57
CA TYR A 545 -49.90 1.28 -5.27
C TYR A 545 -51.40 1.53 -5.38
N ASN A 546 -52.16 0.84 -4.54
CA ASN A 546 -53.55 1.11 -4.27
C ASN A 546 -53.61 2.06 -3.07
N PRO A 547 -53.99 3.33 -3.25
CA PRO A 547 -54.18 4.22 -2.12
C PRO A 547 -55.43 3.81 -1.35
N ASP A 548 -55.23 3.02 -0.30
CA ASP A 548 -56.19 2.98 0.80
C ASP A 548 -56.39 4.40 1.33
N THR A 549 -57.65 4.75 1.52
CA THR A 549 -58.14 6.04 2.02
C THR A 549 -57.60 6.34 3.41
N ASP A 550 -57.09 7.57 3.58
CA ASP A 550 -56.60 8.20 4.82
C ASP A 550 -55.33 7.57 5.45
N THR A 551 -54.21 8.32 5.44
CA THR A 551 -52.90 7.85 5.95
C THR A 551 -52.28 8.79 6.98
N ILE A 552 -51.45 8.26 7.88
CA ILE A 552 -50.71 9.03 8.91
C ILE A 552 -49.22 8.99 8.59
N THR A 553 -48.54 10.13 8.54
CA THR A 553 -47.07 10.17 8.37
C THR A 553 -46.40 11.05 9.42
N PHE A 554 -45.06 11.12 9.39
CA PHE A 554 -44.26 11.80 10.41
C PHE A 554 -43.19 12.68 9.77
N ALA A 555 -42.97 13.85 10.36
CA ALA A 555 -41.93 14.81 9.98
C ALA A 555 -41.27 15.41 11.22
N ASN A 556 -40.18 16.17 11.05
CA ASN A 556 -39.55 16.88 12.15
C ASN A 556 -40.49 17.91 12.82
N LYS A 557 -40.15 18.32 14.05
CA LYS A 557 -40.92 19.32 14.82
C LYS A 557 -41.11 20.67 14.12
N ASN A 558 -40.20 21.06 13.24
CA ASN A 558 -40.20 22.36 12.58
C ASN A 558 -41.03 22.38 11.29
N PHE A 559 -41.61 21.23 10.91
CA PHE A 559 -42.54 21.14 9.79
C PHE A 559 -43.68 22.18 9.91
N ASN A 560 -43.79 23.07 8.93
CA ASN A 560 -44.70 24.21 8.92
C ASN A 560 -45.40 24.44 7.57
N ALA A 561 -45.26 23.51 6.62
CA ALA A 561 -45.87 23.60 5.30
C ALA A 561 -47.40 23.54 5.38
N ASN A 562 -48.10 23.63 4.24
CA ASN A 562 -49.56 23.40 4.12
C ASN A 562 -49.91 22.06 3.42
N SER A 563 -48.89 21.34 3.00
CA SER A 563 -48.94 20.12 2.20
C SER A 563 -47.70 19.27 2.46
N ILE A 564 -47.80 17.98 2.16
CA ILE A 564 -46.65 17.05 2.15
C ILE A 564 -46.20 16.82 0.72
N ILE A 565 -44.89 16.80 0.50
CA ILE A 565 -44.26 16.35 -0.74
C ILE A 565 -43.98 14.85 -0.59
N PHE A 566 -44.46 13.99 -1.49
CA PHE A 566 -44.13 12.55 -1.45
C PHE A 566 -42.74 12.26 -2.00
N ASP A 567 -41.74 12.90 -1.40
CA ASP A 567 -40.33 12.73 -1.70
C ASP A 567 -39.62 12.41 -0.39
N ALA A 568 -39.03 11.21 -0.32
CA ALA A 568 -38.27 10.72 0.83
C ALA A 568 -37.07 11.62 1.15
N ASN A 569 -36.56 12.36 0.17
CA ASN A 569 -35.41 13.24 0.30
C ASN A 569 -35.82 14.71 0.48
N SER A 570 -37.11 15.03 0.59
CA SER A 570 -37.54 16.41 0.78
C SER A 570 -37.14 16.94 2.16
N SER A 571 -36.39 18.05 2.18
CA SER A 571 -35.99 18.72 3.42
C SER A 571 -37.18 19.21 4.27
N GLN A 572 -38.37 19.32 3.68
CA GLN A 572 -39.59 19.70 4.40
C GLN A 572 -40.03 18.57 5.32
N ASN A 573 -40.02 17.33 4.85
CA ASN A 573 -40.49 16.17 5.62
C ASN A 573 -39.37 15.45 6.38
N ALA A 574 -38.14 15.96 6.28
CA ALA A 574 -36.94 15.39 6.86
C ALA A 574 -37.12 14.95 8.32
N LEU A 575 -36.61 13.77 8.65
CA LEU A 575 -36.39 13.31 10.00
C LEU A 575 -34.89 13.39 10.28
N TYR A 576 -34.50 14.30 11.17
CA TYR A 576 -33.08 14.54 11.43
C TYR A 576 -32.42 13.40 12.20
N THR A 577 -31.12 13.23 11.99
CA THR A 577 -30.28 12.33 12.80
C THR A 577 -30.44 12.63 14.29
N GLN A 578 -30.49 11.58 15.12
CA GLN A 578 -30.65 11.69 16.57
C GLN A 578 -29.47 11.05 17.34
N ILE A 579 -29.47 11.23 18.66
CA ILE A 579 -28.51 10.61 19.59
C ILE A 579 -29.30 9.79 20.62
N PRO A 580 -28.83 8.59 21.02
CA PRO A 580 -29.46 7.82 22.08
C PRO A 580 -29.61 8.62 23.38
N ASN A 581 -30.69 8.33 24.10
CA ASN A 581 -31.10 8.94 25.37
C ASN A 581 -31.33 10.46 25.34
N ARG A 582 -31.24 11.09 24.16
CA ARG A 582 -31.67 12.46 23.94
C ARG A 582 -33.11 12.48 23.47
N ALA A 583 -33.98 13.18 24.20
CA ALA A 583 -35.35 13.40 23.75
C ALA A 583 -35.38 14.35 22.54
N PHE A 584 -36.25 14.04 21.58
CA PHE A 584 -36.49 14.86 20.39
C PHE A 584 -37.97 14.85 20.03
N SER A 585 -38.44 15.91 19.38
CA SER A 585 -39.85 16.05 19.03
C SER A 585 -40.07 15.81 17.54
N ILE A 586 -41.13 15.10 17.19
CA ILE A 586 -41.62 14.92 15.82
C ILE A 586 -43.08 15.39 15.71
N LYS A 587 -43.56 15.57 14.49
CA LYS A 587 -44.97 15.84 14.19
C LYS A 587 -45.58 14.66 13.45
N ALA A 588 -46.65 14.10 14.01
CA ALA A 588 -47.54 13.21 13.28
C ALA A 588 -48.54 14.02 12.47
N LEU A 589 -48.79 13.62 11.24
CA LEU A 589 -49.55 14.35 10.24
C LEU A 589 -50.64 13.45 9.66
N SER A 590 -51.86 13.97 9.63
CA SER A 590 -53.03 13.33 9.03
C SER A 590 -53.16 13.71 7.56
N LEU A 591 -53.26 12.73 6.67
CA LEU A 591 -53.39 12.92 5.23
C LEU A 591 -54.72 12.36 4.70
N GLN A 592 -55.43 13.19 3.94
CA GLN A 592 -56.48 12.77 3.01
C GLN A 592 -56.03 13.18 1.61
N ASN A 593 -56.04 12.27 0.64
CA ASN A 593 -55.41 12.59 -0.64
C ASN A 593 -56.29 13.55 -1.47
N ALA A 594 -55.70 14.67 -1.90
CA ALA A 594 -56.21 15.53 -2.96
C ALA A 594 -55.48 15.21 -4.27
N LEU A 595 -56.21 15.28 -5.37
CA LEU A 595 -55.98 14.68 -6.69
C LEU A 595 -54.68 15.03 -7.45
N ASN A 596 -53.73 15.82 -6.93
CA ASN A 596 -52.70 16.49 -7.76
C ASN A 596 -51.27 16.51 -7.15
N ASN A 597 -50.65 15.38 -6.79
CA ASN A 597 -49.26 15.28 -6.27
C ASN A 597 -48.91 16.21 -5.08
N THR A 598 -49.92 16.80 -4.44
CA THR A 598 -49.84 17.64 -3.25
C THR A 598 -51.02 17.26 -2.36
N SER A 599 -50.79 16.48 -1.30
CA SER A 599 -51.85 16.24 -0.31
C SER A 599 -52.06 17.52 0.49
N GLN A 600 -53.25 18.13 0.37
CA GLN A 600 -53.67 19.21 1.28
C GLN A 600 -54.00 18.64 2.66
N TYR A 601 -53.68 19.35 3.74
CA TYR A 601 -54.06 18.89 5.08
C TYR A 601 -55.57 18.85 5.25
N VAL A 602 -56.10 17.67 5.54
CA VAL A 602 -57.49 17.52 5.99
C VAL A 602 -57.50 16.96 7.41
N GLN A 603 -58.56 17.29 8.14
CA GLN A 603 -58.87 16.71 9.44
C GLN A 603 -59.33 15.26 9.18
N LEU A 604 -58.68 14.25 9.78
CA LEU A 604 -59.19 12.86 9.71
C LEU A 604 -60.64 12.84 10.20
N LYS A 605 -61.47 11.98 9.58
CA LYS A 605 -62.76 11.62 10.16
C LYS A 605 -62.53 11.04 11.55
N ASN A 606 -63.49 11.25 12.46
CA ASN A 606 -63.29 10.91 13.86
C ASN A 606 -63.01 9.42 14.10
N SER A 607 -63.42 8.55 13.17
CA SER A 607 -63.19 7.10 13.10
C SER A 607 -61.72 6.64 12.90
N GLN A 608 -60.72 7.53 12.87
CA GLN A 608 -59.29 7.19 12.70
C GLN A 608 -58.35 7.97 13.64
N LYS A 609 -58.88 8.55 14.72
CA LYS A 609 -58.19 9.55 15.55
C LYS A 609 -56.97 9.07 16.34
N VAL A 610 -56.82 7.76 16.51
CA VAL A 610 -55.79 7.18 17.37
C VAL A 610 -54.95 6.18 16.59
N ALA A 611 -53.65 6.43 16.54
CA ALA A 611 -52.67 5.50 15.98
C ALA A 611 -51.63 5.11 17.02
N ILE A 612 -51.10 3.90 16.87
CA ILE A 612 -49.98 3.39 17.63
C ILE A 612 -48.72 3.56 16.81
N LEU A 613 -47.82 4.41 17.30
CA LEU A 613 -46.52 4.67 16.71
C LEU A 613 -45.50 3.67 17.24
N ASP A 614 -44.79 3.04 16.33
CA ASP A 614 -43.58 2.27 16.59
C ASP A 614 -42.46 2.64 15.60
N ALA A 615 -41.30 1.99 15.73
CA ALA A 615 -40.18 2.16 14.83
C ALA A 615 -39.80 0.84 14.17
N VAL A 616 -39.39 0.88 12.91
CA VAL A 616 -38.95 -0.27 12.12
C VAL A 616 -37.60 0.03 11.46
N ASN A 617 -36.80 -1.02 11.27
CA ASN A 617 -35.54 -0.94 10.52
C ASN A 617 -35.81 -1.27 9.05
N ALA A 618 -36.35 -0.32 8.29
CA ALA A 618 -36.76 -0.53 6.89
C ALA A 618 -36.30 0.62 5.99
N GLY A 619 -35.94 0.30 4.75
CA GLY A 619 -35.60 1.26 3.70
C GLY A 619 -36.83 2.02 3.14
N ILE A 620 -36.72 2.55 1.91
CA ILE A 620 -37.80 3.30 1.26
C ILE A 620 -38.96 2.36 0.86
N GLY A 621 -40.20 2.84 0.90
CA GLY A 621 -41.38 2.17 0.32
C GLY A 621 -42.20 1.26 1.26
N ASN A 622 -42.88 0.26 0.68
CA ASN A 622 -43.84 -0.63 1.37
C ASN A 622 -43.19 -1.59 2.39
N SER A 623 -41.86 -1.74 2.35
CA SER A 623 -41.09 -2.58 3.27
C SER A 623 -41.34 -2.22 4.75
N CYS A 624 -41.48 -0.94 5.06
CA CYS A 624 -41.76 -0.47 6.41
C CYS A 624 -43.07 -1.02 7.00
N ARG A 625 -44.09 -1.30 6.18
CA ARG A 625 -45.37 -1.85 6.65
C ARG A 625 -45.22 -3.28 7.16
N THR A 626 -44.39 -4.08 6.49
CA THR A 626 -44.22 -5.51 6.76
C THR A 626 -43.02 -5.84 7.64
N HIS A 627 -42.10 -4.89 7.83
CA HIS A 627 -40.89 -5.13 8.62
C HIS A 627 -41.18 -5.31 10.13
N PRO A 628 -40.40 -6.17 10.82
CA PRO A 628 -40.54 -6.35 12.25
C PRO A 628 -40.24 -5.05 12.99
N TYR A 629 -40.99 -4.82 14.08
CA TYR A 629 -40.73 -3.74 15.01
C TYR A 629 -39.30 -3.83 15.57
N VAL A 630 -38.62 -2.70 15.68
CA VAL A 630 -37.34 -2.59 16.38
C VAL A 630 -37.49 -1.84 17.69
N ASN A 631 -37.02 -2.47 18.77
CA ASN A 631 -37.06 -1.91 20.12
C ASN A 631 -35.93 -0.87 20.34
N ILE A 632 -35.99 0.22 19.58
CA ILE A 632 -35.07 1.37 19.71
C ILE A 632 -35.64 2.47 20.61
N LEU A 633 -36.97 2.55 20.72
CA LEU A 633 -37.68 3.55 21.50
C LEU A 633 -37.75 3.14 22.97
N LYS A 634 -37.66 4.10 23.92
CA LYS A 634 -37.78 3.80 25.36
C LYS A 634 -39.17 3.29 25.77
N LYS A 635 -40.20 3.65 25.01
CA LYS A 635 -41.54 3.07 25.12
C LYS A 635 -41.78 2.20 23.90
N PRO A 636 -42.37 1.00 24.06
CA PRO A 636 -42.62 0.11 22.94
C PRO A 636 -43.56 0.75 21.92
N HIS A 637 -44.55 1.50 22.41
CA HIS A 637 -45.58 2.15 21.63
C HIS A 637 -45.77 3.60 22.10
N TYR A 638 -46.01 4.51 21.17
CA TYR A 638 -46.47 5.87 21.44
C TYR A 638 -47.88 6.05 20.92
N ILE A 639 -48.76 6.61 21.74
CA ILE A 639 -50.13 6.93 21.34
C ILE A 639 -50.12 8.24 20.58
N VAL A 640 -50.66 8.24 19.37
CA VAL A 640 -50.91 9.42 18.55
C VAL A 640 -52.40 9.68 18.56
N ASP A 641 -52.86 10.60 19.41
CA ASP A 641 -54.25 11.08 19.40
C ASP A 641 -54.28 12.48 18.79
N PHE A 642 -54.95 12.61 17.64
CA PHE A 642 -55.09 13.88 16.95
C PHE A 642 -56.07 14.84 17.63
N ASN A 643 -57.00 14.36 18.47
CA ASN A 643 -57.99 15.16 19.21
C ASN A 643 -58.67 16.27 18.36
N ASN A 644 -59.11 15.93 17.14
CA ASN A 644 -59.69 16.82 16.12
C ASN A 644 -58.71 17.80 15.43
N HIS A 645 -57.41 17.69 15.64
CA HIS A 645 -56.39 18.46 14.93
C HIS A 645 -55.84 17.68 13.73
N LYS A 646 -55.20 18.41 12.79
CA LYS A 646 -54.56 17.81 11.60
C LYS A 646 -53.14 17.30 11.85
N GLN A 647 -52.56 17.69 12.98
CA GLN A 647 -51.20 17.34 13.38
C GLN A 647 -51.11 17.19 14.90
N GLN A 648 -50.20 16.35 15.35
CA GLN A 648 -49.91 16.13 16.77
C GLN A 648 -48.40 16.11 16.98
N SER A 649 -47.90 16.90 17.94
CA SER A 649 -46.49 16.84 18.33
C SER A 649 -46.27 15.70 19.33
N LEU A 650 -45.17 14.97 19.15
CA LEU A 650 -44.80 13.81 19.94
C LEU A 650 -43.36 13.96 20.40
N ASP A 651 -43.12 13.82 21.71
CA ASP A 651 -41.79 13.77 22.28
C ASP A 651 -41.31 12.33 22.36
N ILE A 652 -40.30 12.01 21.55
CA ILE A 652 -39.75 10.68 21.38
C ILE A 652 -38.42 10.59 22.12
N ASN A 653 -38.15 9.43 22.70
CA ASN A 653 -36.85 9.11 23.29
C ASN A 653 -36.42 7.73 22.79
N ALA A 654 -35.27 7.67 22.15
CA ALA A 654 -34.65 6.43 21.69
C ALA A 654 -33.48 6.06 22.59
N SER A 655 -33.31 4.78 22.91
CA SER A 655 -32.26 4.29 23.81
C SER A 655 -31.11 3.59 23.11
N LYS A 656 -31.22 3.37 21.79
CA LYS A 656 -30.30 2.55 21.02
C LYS A 656 -29.82 3.25 19.75
N ALA A 657 -28.63 2.88 19.30
CA ALA A 657 -28.13 3.29 17.99
C ALA A 657 -28.80 2.50 16.87
N ILE A 658 -29.00 3.14 15.71
CA ILE A 658 -29.52 2.49 14.51
C ILE A 658 -29.10 3.29 13.28
N ARG A 659 -28.72 2.60 12.19
CA ARG A 659 -28.25 3.23 10.95
C ARG A 659 -29.37 3.79 10.09
N SER A 660 -30.54 3.16 10.14
CA SER A 660 -31.72 3.59 9.40
C SER A 660 -32.97 3.12 10.14
N ALA A 661 -33.82 4.05 10.53
CA ALA A 661 -35.11 3.78 11.15
C ALA A 661 -36.20 4.57 10.45
N ARG A 662 -37.40 4.00 10.43
CA ARG A 662 -38.64 4.69 10.04
C ARG A 662 -39.66 4.60 11.16
N PHE A 663 -40.47 5.65 11.27
CA PHE A 663 -41.64 5.64 12.12
C PHE A 663 -42.80 4.97 11.40
N ARG A 664 -43.55 4.12 12.09
CA ARG A 664 -44.71 3.44 11.54
C ARG A 664 -45.92 3.64 12.45
N ALA A 665 -46.99 4.15 11.86
CA ALA A 665 -48.31 4.26 12.47
C ALA A 665 -49.10 2.98 12.17
N ARG A 666 -49.72 2.42 13.21
CA ARG A 666 -50.70 1.34 13.10
C ARG A 666 -52.04 1.82 13.63
N PHE A 667 -53.11 1.67 12.84
CA PHE A 667 -54.45 2.15 13.20
C PHE A 667 -55.55 1.35 12.50
N PHE A 668 -56.81 1.63 12.83
CA PHE A 668 -57.97 0.95 12.27
C PHE A 668 -58.83 1.91 11.45
N HIS A 669 -59.41 1.41 10.35
CA HIS A 669 -60.54 2.05 9.69
C HIS A 669 -61.85 1.48 10.24
N TRP A 670 -62.34 2.09 11.31
CA TRP A 670 -63.48 1.53 12.06
C TRP A 670 -64.75 1.36 11.20
N VAL A 671 -64.97 2.24 10.22
CA VAL A 671 -66.15 2.16 9.33
C VAL A 671 -66.12 0.90 8.47
N ASP A 672 -64.95 0.55 7.91
CA ASP A 672 -64.81 -0.60 7.01
C ASP A 672 -64.88 -1.90 7.82
N LEU A 673 -64.17 -1.95 8.95
CA LEU A 673 -64.22 -3.08 9.86
C LEU A 673 -65.65 -3.38 10.37
N MET A 674 -66.44 -2.34 10.61
CA MET A 674 -67.85 -2.50 10.99
C MET A 674 -68.72 -2.98 9.82
N ALA A 675 -68.49 -2.47 8.60
CA ALA A 675 -69.20 -2.89 7.41
C ALA A 675 -68.95 -4.37 7.10
N ASP A 676 -67.68 -4.80 7.08
CA ASP A 676 -67.27 -6.19 6.83
C ASP A 676 -67.85 -7.16 7.86
N ALA A 677 -67.90 -6.74 9.13
CA ALA A 677 -68.46 -7.54 10.22
C ALA A 677 -69.99 -7.44 10.37
N SER A 678 -70.67 -6.68 9.50
CA SER A 678 -72.11 -6.40 9.61
C SER A 678 -72.53 -5.84 10.98
N VAL A 679 -71.70 -4.98 11.58
CA VAL A 679 -71.96 -4.33 12.87
C VAL A 679 -72.61 -2.97 12.62
N HIS A 680 -73.85 -2.81 13.09
CA HIS A 680 -74.55 -1.53 13.00
C HIS A 680 -74.09 -0.56 14.11
N CYS A 681 -73.74 0.66 13.69
CA CYS A 681 -73.29 1.73 14.58
C CYS A 681 -73.97 3.05 14.23
N ASN A 682 -74.76 3.57 15.17
CA ASN A 682 -75.29 4.92 15.08
C ASN A 682 -74.16 5.91 15.42
N ASN A 683 -73.76 6.72 14.44
CA ASN A 683 -72.69 7.71 14.55
C ASN A 683 -71.29 7.09 14.81
N PRO A 684 -70.67 6.44 13.80
CA PRO A 684 -69.35 5.80 13.90
C PRO A 684 -68.20 6.78 14.18
N ASP A 685 -68.46 8.07 14.08
CA ASP A 685 -67.53 9.16 14.34
C ASP A 685 -67.58 9.68 15.80
N ALA A 686 -68.48 9.19 16.65
CA ALA A 686 -68.43 9.47 18.09
C ALA A 686 -67.42 8.52 18.75
N MET A 687 -66.37 9.03 19.40
CA MET A 687 -65.35 8.23 20.09
C MET A 687 -65.67 8.03 21.57
N SER A 688 -65.30 6.88 22.11
CA SER A 688 -65.54 6.56 23.51
C SER A 688 -64.65 7.34 24.47
N ASN A 689 -65.25 7.83 25.55
CA ASN A 689 -64.52 8.46 26.66
C ASN A 689 -63.91 7.42 27.63
N THR A 690 -64.40 6.18 27.64
CA THR A 690 -63.92 5.08 28.50
C THR A 690 -62.90 4.20 27.78
N LEU A 691 -63.12 3.91 26.50
CA LEU A 691 -62.22 3.16 25.61
C LEU A 691 -61.75 4.07 24.47
N LYS A 692 -60.81 4.96 24.77
CA LYS A 692 -60.32 5.98 23.83
C LYS A 692 -59.73 5.34 22.58
N GLY A 693 -60.12 5.85 21.40
CA GLY A 693 -59.76 5.30 20.10
C GLY A 693 -60.72 4.24 19.54
N ILE A 694 -61.75 3.87 20.30
CA ILE A 694 -62.83 2.98 19.87
C ILE A 694 -64.14 3.78 19.72
N PRO A 695 -64.91 3.61 18.63
CA PRO A 695 -66.22 4.24 18.47
C PRO A 695 -67.14 3.98 19.67
N GLN A 696 -67.85 5.00 20.14
CA GLN A 696 -68.77 4.95 21.28
C GLN A 696 -69.81 3.84 21.12
N CYS A 697 -70.38 3.70 19.92
CA CYS A 697 -71.35 2.65 19.61
C CYS A 697 -70.80 1.22 19.75
N ILE A 698 -69.49 1.02 19.62
CA ILE A 698 -68.81 -0.25 19.88
C ILE A 698 -68.56 -0.38 21.39
N ALA A 699 -68.13 0.71 22.03
CA ALA A 699 -67.88 0.74 23.48
C ALA A 699 -69.13 0.52 24.35
N ASP A 700 -70.34 0.73 23.81
CA ASP A 700 -71.61 0.46 24.49
C ASP A 700 -71.93 -1.05 24.64
N ASP A 701 -71.41 -1.89 23.73
CA ASP A 701 -71.44 -3.36 23.80
C ASP A 701 -70.12 -3.93 23.24
N PRO A 702 -69.02 -3.77 24.01
CA PRO A 702 -67.69 -3.99 23.48
C PRO A 702 -67.39 -5.47 23.31
N GLU A 703 -67.93 -6.35 24.16
CA GLU A 703 -67.73 -7.79 24.05
C GLU A 703 -68.49 -8.39 22.86
N GLY A 704 -69.74 -8.00 22.63
CA GLY A 704 -70.54 -8.48 21.50
C GLY A 704 -70.04 -7.97 20.15
N LYS A 705 -69.71 -6.67 20.06
CA LYS A 705 -69.35 -6.03 18.78
C LYS A 705 -67.89 -6.22 18.40
N LEU A 706 -66.94 -6.19 19.34
CA LEU A 706 -65.54 -6.49 19.01
C LEU A 706 -65.36 -7.98 18.67
N ARG A 707 -66.09 -8.93 19.29
CA ARG A 707 -66.03 -10.36 18.89
C ARG A 707 -66.45 -10.57 17.44
N LYS A 708 -67.46 -9.83 16.96
CA LYS A 708 -67.88 -9.90 15.55
C LYS A 708 -66.80 -9.39 14.60
N ILE A 709 -66.10 -8.33 14.98
CA ILE A 709 -65.06 -7.71 14.15
C ILE A 709 -63.75 -8.52 14.19
N PHE A 710 -63.29 -8.96 15.36
CA PHE A 710 -61.95 -9.54 15.55
C PHE A 710 -61.93 -11.02 15.97
N GLY A 711 -63.08 -11.65 16.24
CA GLY A 711 -63.17 -13.05 16.67
C GLY A 711 -62.93 -13.25 18.18
N GLN A 712 -62.51 -14.46 18.59
CA GLN A 712 -62.23 -14.78 20.00
C GLN A 712 -61.00 -14.03 20.57
N SER A 713 -60.20 -13.39 19.71
CA SER A 713 -58.96 -12.66 20.05
C SER A 713 -59.17 -11.42 20.94
N ILE A 714 -60.42 -11.08 21.31
CA ILE A 714 -60.75 -9.86 22.06
C ILE A 714 -60.75 -10.03 23.59
N ASP A 715 -60.69 -11.26 24.11
CA ASP A 715 -60.64 -11.53 25.56
C ASP A 715 -59.47 -10.80 26.24
N ILE A 716 -58.44 -10.48 25.44
CA ILE A 716 -57.24 -9.76 25.84
C ILE A 716 -57.56 -8.31 26.28
N CYS A 717 -58.57 -7.64 25.70
CA CYS A 717 -59.02 -6.30 26.14
C CYS A 717 -59.76 -6.31 27.49
N PHE A 718 -60.24 -7.48 27.95
CA PHE A 718 -61.11 -7.60 29.13
C PHE A 718 -60.55 -8.51 30.22
N SER A 719 -59.36 -9.10 30.00
CA SER A 719 -58.69 -9.99 30.96
C SER A 719 -57.86 -9.23 32.02
N ASN A 720 -58.11 -9.51 33.30
CA ASN A 720 -57.39 -8.92 34.45
C ASN A 720 -56.03 -9.61 34.76
N ALA A 721 -55.25 -9.99 33.74
CA ALA A 721 -53.97 -10.65 33.95
C ALA A 721 -52.85 -9.63 34.25
N ALA A 722 -52.21 -9.72 35.41
CA ALA A 722 -51.10 -8.84 35.81
C ALA A 722 -49.91 -8.95 34.82
N GLY A 723 -49.50 -7.81 34.25
CA GLY A 723 -48.40 -7.74 33.27
C GLY A 723 -48.85 -7.71 31.81
N ASN A 724 -50.16 -7.77 31.54
CA ASN A 724 -50.72 -7.55 30.21
C ASN A 724 -50.85 -6.03 29.97
N PRO A 725 -50.31 -5.43 28.89
CA PRO A 725 -50.53 -4.02 28.56
C PRO A 725 -52.03 -3.66 28.46
N CYS A 726 -52.88 -4.67 28.23
CA CYS A 726 -54.32 -4.55 28.13
C CYS A 726 -55.05 -4.53 29.50
N SER A 727 -54.38 -4.82 30.63
CA SER A 727 -55.00 -4.93 31.96
C SER A 727 -54.98 -3.63 32.80
N ALA A 728 -54.70 -2.47 32.22
CA ALA A 728 -54.68 -1.19 32.94
C ALA A 728 -56.07 -0.63 33.28
N ASN A 729 -57.13 -1.45 33.19
CA ASN A 729 -58.51 -1.02 33.37
C ASN A 729 -58.97 -0.94 34.84
N THR A 730 -58.05 -1.01 35.82
CA THR A 730 -58.39 -0.85 37.25
C THR A 730 -57.80 0.40 37.91
N ASN A 731 -56.93 1.16 37.24
CA ASN A 731 -56.40 2.43 37.76
C ASN A 731 -56.66 3.57 36.78
N SER A 732 -57.89 4.09 36.79
CA SER A 732 -58.37 5.44 36.44
C SER A 732 -57.72 6.35 35.37
N ASN A 733 -56.67 5.98 34.62
CA ASN A 733 -55.89 6.96 33.84
C ASN A 733 -55.33 6.49 32.47
N ASN A 734 -55.60 5.28 31.98
CA ASN A 734 -55.14 4.90 30.62
C ASN A 734 -56.25 4.34 29.72
N GLY A 735 -57.10 5.23 29.20
CA GLY A 735 -58.22 4.87 28.32
C GLY A 735 -57.85 4.27 26.95
N TYR A 736 -56.57 4.24 26.55
CA TYR A 736 -56.11 3.70 25.25
C TYR A 736 -55.62 2.24 25.30
N GLY A 737 -55.63 1.59 26.47
CA GLY A 737 -55.04 0.25 26.62
C GLY A 737 -55.67 -0.83 25.72
N CYS A 738 -56.98 -0.76 25.45
CA CYS A 738 -57.62 -1.74 24.55
C CYS A 738 -57.25 -1.51 23.07
N ILE A 739 -57.13 -0.25 22.60
CA ILE A 739 -56.73 0.01 21.21
C ILE A 739 -55.27 -0.40 20.96
N GLU A 740 -54.36 -0.15 21.91
CA GLU A 740 -52.98 -0.63 21.85
C GLU A 740 -52.90 -2.16 21.72
N CYS A 741 -53.74 -2.86 22.48
CA CYS A 741 -53.85 -4.30 22.49
C CYS A 741 -54.35 -4.87 21.17
N LEU A 742 -55.46 -4.32 20.66
CA LEU A 742 -56.09 -4.74 19.41
C LEU A 742 -55.12 -4.52 18.25
N VAL A 743 -54.46 -3.36 18.18
CA VAL A 743 -53.48 -3.07 17.12
C VAL A 743 -52.24 -3.97 17.17
N ALA A 744 -51.89 -4.50 18.35
CA ALA A 744 -50.77 -5.44 18.49
C ALA A 744 -51.12 -6.89 18.13
N ASN A 745 -52.40 -7.30 18.23
CA ASN A 745 -52.81 -8.71 18.11
C ASN A 745 -53.83 -8.98 17.00
N ALA A 746 -54.40 -7.95 16.37
CA ALA A 746 -55.33 -8.11 15.27
C ALA A 746 -54.64 -8.74 14.04
N PRO A 747 -55.37 -9.55 13.26
CA PRO A 747 -54.93 -10.00 11.94
C PRO A 747 -54.43 -8.83 11.08
N SER A 748 -53.35 -9.06 10.32
CA SER A 748 -52.67 -8.00 9.57
C SER A 748 -53.52 -7.36 8.48
N ASP A 749 -54.53 -8.06 7.97
CA ASP A 749 -55.54 -7.57 7.02
C ASP A 749 -56.52 -6.56 7.64
N LYS A 750 -56.60 -6.50 8.98
CA LYS A 750 -57.49 -5.58 9.70
C LYS A 750 -56.79 -4.31 10.18
N VAL A 751 -55.46 -4.30 10.21
CA VAL A 751 -54.65 -3.17 10.69
C VAL A 751 -54.12 -2.39 9.49
N ILE A 752 -54.29 -1.08 9.49
CA ILE A 752 -53.67 -0.20 8.50
C ILE A 752 -52.29 0.21 9.00
N TYR A 753 -51.31 0.12 8.10
CA TYR A 753 -49.93 0.51 8.33
C TYR A 753 -49.58 1.71 7.47
N SER A 754 -49.06 2.76 8.09
CA SER A 754 -48.53 3.92 7.39
C SER A 754 -47.16 4.30 7.94
N CYS A 755 -46.29 4.82 7.08
CA CYS A 755 -44.87 5.04 7.41
C CYS A 755 -44.47 6.50 7.26
N SER A 756 -43.41 6.89 7.97
CA SER A 756 -42.69 8.12 7.67
C SER A 756 -42.17 8.08 6.23
N ILE A 757 -42.26 9.22 5.56
CA ILE A 757 -41.78 9.38 4.18
C ILE A 757 -40.26 9.32 4.14
N ASP A 758 -39.60 9.85 5.17
CA ASP A 758 -38.16 9.84 5.35
C ASP A 758 -37.73 8.79 6.39
N SER A 759 -36.47 8.36 6.31
CA SER A 759 -35.77 7.53 7.30
C SER A 759 -34.68 8.35 7.99
N PHE A 760 -34.35 8.01 9.23
CA PHE A 760 -33.34 8.72 10.03
C PHE A 760 -32.37 7.76 10.71
N ALA A 761 -31.17 8.26 11.02
CA ALA A 761 -30.18 7.54 11.82
C ALA A 761 -30.19 8.00 13.30
N ILE A 762 -29.72 7.10 14.18
CA ILE A 762 -29.39 7.40 15.57
C ILE A 762 -27.95 6.98 15.82
N ARG A 763 -27.05 7.94 16.00
CA ARG A 763 -25.59 7.73 16.14
C ARG A 763 -25.10 7.95 17.57
N PRO A 764 -23.93 7.40 17.98
CA PRO A 764 -23.29 7.78 19.24
C PRO A 764 -23.06 9.29 19.33
N ALA A 765 -23.02 9.83 20.56
CA ALA A 765 -22.64 11.21 20.81
C ALA A 765 -21.14 11.42 20.62
N THR A 766 -20.34 10.52 21.22
CA THR A 766 -18.88 10.56 21.22
C THR A 766 -18.33 9.16 21.57
N TYR A 767 -17.02 9.07 21.78
CA TYR A 767 -16.34 7.87 22.25
C TYR A 767 -15.48 8.20 23.47
N THR A 768 -15.39 7.28 24.43
CA THR A 768 -14.30 7.29 25.41
C THR A 768 -13.16 6.42 24.90
N LEU A 769 -11.93 6.90 25.06
CA LEU A 769 -10.71 6.23 24.64
C LEU A 769 -9.88 6.01 25.89
N ASP A 770 -9.79 4.81 26.43
CA ASP A 770 -9.11 4.57 27.72
C ASP A 770 -8.05 3.48 27.62
N VAL A 771 -6.85 3.79 28.10
CA VAL A 771 -5.75 2.83 28.18
C VAL A 771 -5.66 2.33 29.61
N ASN A 772 -5.41 1.03 29.78
CA ASN A 772 -5.40 0.36 31.08
C ASN A 772 -4.30 0.84 32.05
N GLU A 773 -3.30 1.59 31.58
CA GLU A 773 -2.20 2.12 32.38
C GLU A 773 -2.04 3.63 32.19
N SER A 774 -1.64 4.32 33.25
CA SER A 774 -1.39 5.77 33.24
C SER A 774 0.03 6.12 32.76
N LEU A 775 1.00 5.24 33.00
CA LEU A 775 2.38 5.40 32.51
C LEU A 775 2.58 4.52 31.28
N LEU A 776 2.62 5.15 30.11
CA LEU A 776 2.84 4.44 28.85
C LEU A 776 4.33 4.46 28.52
N ILE A 777 4.88 3.27 28.32
CA ILE A 777 6.24 2.97 27.89
C ILE A 777 6.25 2.58 26.41
N GLY A 778 7.16 3.16 25.63
CA GLY A 778 7.33 2.82 24.21
C GLY A 778 7.71 1.35 23.99
N LYS A 779 7.20 0.75 22.90
CA LYS A 779 7.24 -0.67 22.51
C LYS A 779 6.52 -1.67 23.42
N ARG A 780 5.89 -1.21 24.49
CA ARG A 780 5.00 -2.06 25.30
C ARG A 780 3.58 -2.06 24.73
N SER A 781 2.92 -3.21 24.77
CA SER A 781 1.52 -3.36 24.38
C SER A 781 0.57 -3.08 25.55
N TYR A 782 -0.51 -2.36 25.28
CA TYR A 782 -1.54 -1.97 26.24
C TYR A 782 -2.92 -2.41 25.78
N ARG A 783 -3.84 -2.48 26.75
CA ARG A 783 -5.26 -2.62 26.46
C ARG A 783 -5.87 -1.22 26.29
N LEU A 784 -6.41 -0.97 25.09
CA LEU A 784 -7.17 0.22 24.74
C LEU A 784 -8.66 -0.15 24.68
N ASP A 785 -9.44 0.39 25.60
CA ASP A 785 -10.90 0.31 25.63
C ASP A 785 -11.48 1.52 24.89
N ILE A 786 -12.32 1.26 23.89
CA ILE A 786 -13.01 2.26 23.08
C ILE A 786 -14.51 2.05 23.26
N ASN A 787 -15.19 3.02 23.87
CA ASN A 787 -16.60 2.89 24.21
C ASN A 787 -17.42 3.99 23.51
N ALA A 788 -18.42 3.58 22.73
CA ALA A 788 -19.38 4.51 22.14
C ALA A 788 -20.42 4.93 23.20
N SER A 789 -20.57 6.24 23.40
CA SER A 789 -21.41 6.80 24.47
C SER A 789 -22.50 7.73 23.99
N ASP A 790 -23.52 7.93 24.82
CA ASP A 790 -24.54 8.94 24.66
C ASP A 790 -24.09 10.33 25.18
N ILE A 791 -24.99 11.31 25.17
CA ILE A 791 -24.71 12.67 25.64
C ILE A 791 -24.44 12.79 27.15
N HIS A 792 -24.59 11.70 27.91
CA HIS A 792 -24.36 11.62 29.36
C HIS A 792 -23.26 10.60 29.70
N ASP A 793 -22.42 10.26 28.73
CA ASP A 793 -21.32 9.30 28.87
C ASP A 793 -21.73 7.86 29.24
N ASN A 794 -22.99 7.48 29.02
CA ASN A 794 -23.43 6.09 29.20
C ASN A 794 -23.18 5.28 27.92
N LEU A 795 -22.83 4.00 28.08
CA LEU A 795 -22.77 3.05 26.97
C LEU A 795 -24.13 2.94 26.28
N ILE A 796 -24.14 3.03 24.96
CA ILE A 796 -25.35 2.85 24.16
C ILE A 796 -25.52 1.37 23.81
N ALA A 797 -26.69 0.95 23.32
CA ALA A 797 -26.88 -0.42 22.83
C ALA A 797 -26.94 -0.46 21.29
N ASP A 798 -26.66 -1.62 20.72
CA ASP A 798 -26.79 -1.94 19.29
C ASP A 798 -25.91 -1.09 18.34
N TYR A 799 -24.82 -0.51 18.85
CA TYR A 799 -23.75 0.06 18.02
C TYR A 799 -22.73 -1.02 17.67
N ASN A 800 -22.92 -1.66 16.51
CA ASN A 800 -22.06 -2.70 15.95
C ASN A 800 -21.45 -2.21 14.63
N THR A 801 -20.15 -1.95 14.62
CA THR A 801 -19.39 -1.51 13.43
C THR A 801 -17.93 -1.94 13.53
N THR A 802 -17.21 -1.87 12.41
CA THR A 802 -15.77 -2.15 12.36
C THR A 802 -15.06 -0.98 11.70
N PHE A 803 -14.03 -0.46 12.35
CA PHE A 803 -13.16 0.58 11.80
C PHE A 803 -11.91 -0.08 11.25
N THR A 804 -11.49 0.37 10.06
CA THR A 804 -10.25 -0.08 9.41
C THR A 804 -9.48 1.14 8.94
N ALA A 805 -8.15 1.12 9.06
CA ALA A 805 -7.28 2.27 8.78
C ALA A 805 -7.36 2.83 7.33
N SER A 806 -8.00 2.13 6.40
CA SER A 806 -8.16 2.53 4.99
C SER A 806 -9.52 3.14 4.65
N ASN A 807 -10.47 3.23 5.59
CA ASN A 807 -11.81 3.77 5.31
C ASN A 807 -11.89 5.26 5.67
N SER A 808 -12.23 6.11 4.68
CA SER A 808 -12.39 7.54 4.88
C SER A 808 -13.59 7.92 5.75
N ASP A 809 -14.62 7.07 5.79
CA ASP A 809 -15.86 7.31 6.54
C ASP A 809 -15.87 6.66 7.92
N THR A 810 -15.01 5.68 8.20
CA THR A 810 -14.83 5.10 9.54
C THR A 810 -13.35 4.96 9.82
N ASN A 811 -12.78 5.96 10.48
CA ASN A 811 -11.34 6.08 10.61
C ASN A 811 -10.92 6.15 12.08
N ILE A 812 -9.86 5.39 12.40
CA ILE A 812 -9.08 5.56 13.62
C ILE A 812 -7.65 5.85 13.22
N THR A 813 -7.15 7.01 13.64
CA THR A 813 -5.80 7.48 13.30
C THR A 813 -5.04 7.82 14.55
N SER A 814 -3.73 7.73 14.45
CA SER A 814 -2.81 7.99 15.53
C SER A 814 -1.65 8.80 14.96
N THR A 815 -1.54 10.04 15.40
CA THR A 815 -0.60 11.02 14.83
C THR A 815 0.43 11.42 15.87
N LEU A 816 1.71 11.39 15.52
CA LEU A 816 2.77 11.92 16.38
C LEU A 816 2.72 13.46 16.41
N LEU A 817 2.60 14.03 17.61
CA LEU A 817 2.55 15.47 17.84
C LEU A 817 3.96 16.05 17.99
N ASP A 818 4.53 16.51 16.88
CA ASP A 818 5.87 17.11 16.88
C ASP A 818 5.92 18.41 17.74
N ARG A 819 6.94 18.52 18.59
CA ARG A 819 7.26 19.77 19.29
C ARG A 819 7.93 20.76 18.31
N PRO A 820 7.59 22.06 18.34
CA PRO A 820 8.28 23.06 17.52
C PRO A 820 9.81 23.03 17.73
N GLY A 821 10.57 22.85 16.64
CA GLY A 821 12.03 22.73 16.67
C GLY A 821 12.57 21.30 16.68
N CYS A 822 11.70 20.27 16.71
CA CYS A 822 12.09 18.87 16.54
C CYS A 822 12.53 18.63 15.09
N THR A 823 13.83 18.43 14.88
CA THR A 823 14.42 18.13 13.57
C THR A 823 14.68 16.62 13.50
N ASN A 824 13.80 15.92 12.78
CA ASN A 824 13.92 14.49 12.44
C ASN A 824 13.58 13.50 13.57
N PRO A 825 12.30 13.35 13.98
CA PRO A 825 11.88 12.15 14.70
C PRO A 825 12.18 10.93 13.80
N ALA A 826 12.82 9.89 14.32
CA ALA A 826 13.20 8.71 13.55
C ALA A 826 11.99 8.03 12.89
N THR A 827 10.79 8.28 13.42
CA THR A 827 9.50 7.79 12.92
C THR A 827 8.90 8.62 11.77
N LYS A 828 9.61 9.57 11.15
CA LYS A 828 9.12 10.25 9.92
C LYS A 828 9.07 9.35 8.68
N LYS A 829 9.62 8.14 8.74
CA LYS A 829 9.37 7.10 7.73
C LYS A 829 8.09 6.34 8.10
N THR A 830 7.01 6.67 7.39
CA THR A 830 5.96 5.75 6.91
C THR A 830 6.07 4.29 7.39
N ASP A 831 5.70 4.01 8.63
CA ASP A 831 5.39 2.65 9.08
C ASP A 831 4.18 2.72 10.01
N ASN A 832 3.02 2.60 9.37
CA ASN A 832 1.76 2.08 9.87
C ASN A 832 1.72 1.90 11.39
N LEU A 833 1.11 2.86 12.11
CA LEU A 833 0.39 2.50 13.32
C LEU A 833 -0.68 1.48 12.89
N GLN A 834 -0.35 0.20 13.06
CA GLN A 834 -1.26 -0.92 12.94
C GLN A 834 -2.27 -0.76 14.07
N VAL A 835 -3.28 0.08 13.87
CA VAL A 835 -4.49 -0.03 14.66
C VAL A 835 -5.18 -1.27 14.12
N SER A 836 -5.20 -2.33 14.92
CA SER A 836 -6.00 -3.52 14.63
C SER A 836 -7.43 -3.08 14.31
N PRO A 837 -8.16 -3.79 13.43
CA PRO A 837 -9.55 -3.45 13.15
C PRO A 837 -10.33 -3.29 14.47
N VAL A 838 -10.85 -2.09 14.71
CA VAL A 838 -11.60 -1.80 15.95
C VAL A 838 -13.03 -2.27 15.71
N VAL A 839 -13.38 -3.39 16.34
CA VAL A 839 -14.69 -4.02 16.20
C VAL A 839 -15.54 -3.68 17.42
N PHE A 840 -16.58 -2.88 17.23
CA PHE A 840 -17.58 -2.61 18.25
C PHE A 840 -18.60 -3.75 18.33
N SER A 841 -18.79 -4.27 19.54
CA SER A 841 -19.85 -5.22 19.89
C SER A 841 -20.72 -4.62 20.97
N GLY A 842 -21.92 -4.15 20.60
CA GLY A 842 -22.88 -3.54 21.52
C GLY A 842 -22.36 -2.27 22.21
N SER A 843 -21.50 -1.51 21.53
CA SER A 843 -20.84 -0.24 21.94
C SER A 843 -19.46 -0.30 22.57
N ILE A 844 -18.91 -1.49 22.80
CA ILE A 844 -17.55 -1.65 23.33
C ILE A 844 -16.66 -2.23 22.24
N ALA A 845 -15.48 -1.65 22.05
CA ALA A 845 -14.38 -2.24 21.32
C ALA A 845 -13.13 -2.28 22.19
N ILE A 846 -12.37 -3.37 22.13
CA ILE A 846 -11.17 -3.57 22.95
C ILE A 846 -10.02 -3.98 22.02
N ASP A 847 -8.95 -3.19 22.01
CA ASP A 847 -7.67 -3.60 21.42
C ASP A 847 -6.71 -4.00 22.55
N ASN A 848 -6.33 -5.28 22.62
CA ASN A 848 -5.42 -5.79 23.65
C ASN A 848 -3.94 -5.58 23.33
N ASN A 849 -3.61 -5.11 22.12
CA ASN A 849 -2.24 -5.05 21.62
C ASN A 849 -1.83 -3.62 21.18
N TYR A 850 -2.50 -2.59 21.69
CA TYR A 850 -2.20 -1.20 21.32
C TYR A 850 -0.77 -0.84 21.73
N THR A 851 0.08 -0.53 20.75
CA THR A 851 1.53 -0.33 20.94
C THR A 851 2.01 0.87 20.15
N PHE A 852 2.93 1.65 20.71
CA PHE A 852 3.65 2.70 19.97
C PHE A 852 5.15 2.38 19.96
N ASN A 853 5.80 2.47 18.79
CA ASN A 853 7.14 1.92 18.56
C ASN A 853 8.31 2.71 19.17
N ASP A 854 8.04 3.88 19.75
CA ASP A 854 9.07 4.77 20.32
C ASP A 854 8.49 5.59 21.49
N VAL A 855 9.15 6.68 21.88
CA VAL A 855 8.64 7.70 22.80
C VAL A 855 8.02 8.87 22.05
N GLY A 856 7.04 9.52 22.66
CA GLY A 856 6.38 10.67 22.04
C GLY A 856 4.94 10.90 22.49
N LYS A 857 4.36 11.99 21.98
CA LYS A 857 2.94 12.33 22.21
C LYS A 857 2.14 11.91 20.98
N ILE A 858 1.20 11.00 21.15
CA ILE A 858 0.33 10.49 20.10
C ILE A 858 -1.07 11.07 20.29
N GLU A 859 -1.61 11.69 19.25
CA GLU A 859 -3.03 12.04 19.18
C GLU A 859 -3.79 10.90 18.51
N LEU A 860 -4.57 10.18 19.31
CA LEU A 860 -5.49 9.14 18.86
C LEU A 860 -6.84 9.80 18.51
N ASN A 861 -7.27 9.70 17.27
CA ASN A 861 -8.52 10.25 16.76
C ASN A 861 -9.40 9.12 16.22
N ILE A 862 -10.67 9.10 16.62
CA ILE A 862 -11.68 8.20 16.06
C ILE A 862 -12.83 9.03 15.47
N THR A 863 -13.26 8.69 14.25
CA THR A 863 -14.33 9.38 13.53
C THR A 863 -15.21 8.39 12.78
N ASP A 864 -16.53 8.48 12.98
CA ASP A 864 -17.55 7.73 12.22
C ASP A 864 -18.46 8.70 11.49
N ASN A 865 -18.34 8.71 10.17
CA ASN A 865 -19.22 9.39 9.22
C ASN A 865 -20.14 8.40 8.49
N ASP A 866 -19.89 7.10 8.54
CA ASP A 866 -20.69 6.10 7.81
C ASP A 866 -22.03 5.79 8.49
N TRP A 867 -22.09 5.88 9.83
CA TRP A 867 -23.28 5.49 10.59
C TRP A 867 -24.54 6.28 10.23
N THR A 868 -24.37 7.53 9.80
CA THR A 868 -25.46 8.45 9.44
C THR A 868 -25.62 8.61 7.93
N ARG A 869 -25.06 7.70 7.13
CA ARG A 869 -25.09 7.77 5.66
C ARG A 869 -26.50 7.90 5.09
N VAL A 870 -27.50 7.33 5.78
CA VAL A 870 -28.91 7.48 5.38
C VAL A 870 -29.38 8.93 5.42
N ASP A 871 -28.72 9.85 6.15
CA ASP A 871 -29.10 11.26 6.35
C ASP A 871 -28.19 12.25 5.60
N GLN A 872 -27.27 11.74 4.79
CA GLN A 872 -26.24 12.52 4.12
C GLN A 872 -26.43 12.58 2.61
N ALA A 873 -26.21 13.75 2.03
CA ALA A 873 -26.11 13.99 0.59
C ALA A 873 -27.26 13.38 -0.25
N LYS A 874 -28.49 13.42 0.29
CA LYS A 874 -29.72 12.99 -0.41
C LYS A 874 -30.00 13.95 -1.57
N ARG A 875 -30.64 13.48 -2.65
CA ARG A 875 -31.13 14.34 -3.74
C ARG A 875 -32.64 14.48 -3.66
N ASP A 876 -33.13 15.70 -3.50
CA ASP A 876 -34.58 15.96 -3.55
C ASP A 876 -35.14 15.83 -4.98
N HIS A 877 -36.46 15.89 -5.13
CA HIS A 877 -37.18 15.85 -6.41
C HIS A 877 -36.78 16.98 -7.37
N SER A 878 -36.12 18.04 -6.88
CA SER A 878 -35.57 19.13 -7.69
C SER A 878 -34.09 18.93 -8.05
N GLY A 879 -33.49 17.80 -7.66
CA GLY A 879 -32.09 17.44 -7.90
C GLY A 879 -31.09 18.08 -6.92
N ASN A 880 -31.55 18.85 -5.93
CA ASN A 880 -30.68 19.52 -4.97
C ASN A 880 -30.15 18.54 -3.93
N ILE A 881 -28.89 18.74 -3.52
CA ILE A 881 -28.30 17.97 -2.42
C ILE A 881 -28.80 18.54 -1.09
N VAL A 882 -29.39 17.66 -0.28
CA VAL A 882 -29.99 17.96 1.01
C VAL A 882 -29.42 17.05 2.10
N TYR A 883 -29.37 17.57 3.32
CA TYR A 883 -28.78 16.91 4.48
C TYR A 883 -29.70 17.05 5.69
N ASP A 884 -29.98 15.91 6.32
CA ASP A 884 -30.81 15.82 7.53
C ASP A 884 -29.96 15.83 8.81
N CYS A 885 -28.65 15.95 8.63
CA CYS A 885 -27.66 16.30 9.63
C CYS A 885 -26.78 17.46 9.12
N ILE A 886 -25.92 18.00 9.97
CA ILE A 886 -24.97 19.04 9.60
C ILE A 886 -23.75 18.35 8.98
N PRO A 887 -23.50 18.50 7.66
CA PRO A 887 -22.41 17.81 6.98
C PRO A 887 -21.06 18.20 7.56
N TYR A 888 -20.13 17.24 7.59
CA TYR A 888 -18.77 17.42 8.10
C TYR A 888 -18.67 17.97 9.54
N SER A 889 -19.71 17.81 10.35
CA SER A 889 -19.73 18.25 11.74
C SER A 889 -19.94 17.08 12.69
N TRP A 890 -19.28 17.14 13.85
CA TRP A 890 -19.50 16.23 14.98
C TRP A 890 -20.22 16.92 16.16
N THR A 891 -20.82 18.09 15.93
CA THR A 891 -21.56 18.79 16.98
C THR A 891 -22.73 17.95 17.49
N ASN A 892 -22.79 17.79 18.81
CA ASN A 892 -23.97 17.25 19.48
C ASN A 892 -24.97 18.37 19.83
N THR A 893 -24.66 19.63 19.51
CA THR A 893 -25.58 20.77 19.71
C THR A 893 -26.40 20.98 18.43
N PRO A 894 -27.75 20.95 18.51
CA PRO A 894 -28.61 21.16 17.36
C PRO A 894 -28.49 22.58 16.81
N ASP A 895 -28.56 22.74 15.49
CA ASP A 895 -28.68 24.05 14.83
C ASP A 895 -30.10 24.65 15.00
N SER A 896 -30.34 25.80 14.36
CA SER A 896 -31.65 26.46 14.36
C SER A 896 -32.77 25.63 13.74
N LEU A 897 -32.44 24.68 12.86
CA LEU A 897 -33.37 23.73 12.27
C LEU A 897 -33.53 22.47 13.13
N GLY A 898 -32.69 22.28 14.14
CA GLY A 898 -32.73 21.11 15.02
C GLY A 898 -31.88 19.94 14.54
N ARG A 899 -31.02 20.14 13.53
CA ARG A 899 -30.07 19.13 13.03
C ARG A 899 -28.82 19.09 13.90
N ILE A 900 -28.27 17.91 14.11
CA ILE A 900 -26.97 17.69 14.74
C ILE A 900 -25.92 17.31 13.70
N GLY A 901 -24.65 17.27 14.07
CA GLY A 901 -23.58 16.83 13.17
C GLY A 901 -23.77 15.40 12.66
N CYS A 902 -23.37 15.13 11.42
CA CYS A 902 -23.44 13.79 10.84
C CYS A 902 -22.43 12.82 11.49
N MET A 903 -21.31 13.32 12.03
CA MET A 903 -20.20 12.49 12.51
C MET A 903 -20.24 12.28 14.02
N ALA A 904 -19.79 11.12 14.49
CA ALA A 904 -19.36 10.93 15.87
C ALA A 904 -17.83 11.00 15.91
N HIS A 905 -17.26 11.70 16.89
CA HIS A 905 -15.81 11.90 16.99
C HIS A 905 -15.34 11.93 18.44
N ALA A 906 -14.11 11.47 18.68
CA ALA A 906 -13.36 11.70 19.89
C ALA A 906 -11.86 11.75 19.58
N SER A 907 -11.12 12.49 20.40
CA SER A 907 -9.66 12.52 20.38
C SER A 907 -9.08 12.38 21.78
N LYS A 908 -7.94 11.71 21.90
CA LYS A 908 -7.17 11.61 23.15
C LYS A 908 -5.67 11.65 22.87
N THR A 909 -4.96 12.45 23.65
CA THR A 909 -3.50 12.48 23.63
C THR A 909 -2.93 11.44 24.60
N LEU A 910 -2.03 10.60 24.12
CA LEU A 910 -1.27 9.61 24.88
C LEU A 910 0.22 9.98 24.86
N GLU A 911 0.91 9.94 25.99
CA GLU A 911 2.34 10.25 26.10
C GLU A 911 3.12 8.98 26.46
N PHE A 912 4.04 8.57 25.58
CA PHE A 912 4.90 7.40 25.75
C PHE A 912 6.30 7.83 26.21
N HIS A 913 6.78 7.20 27.28
CA HIS A 913 8.03 7.45 27.97
C HIS A 913 9.04 6.30 27.76
N PRO A 914 10.35 6.54 27.97
CA PRO A 914 11.32 5.45 28.09
C PRO A 914 10.98 4.54 29.27
N LYS A 915 11.35 3.27 29.17
CA LYS A 915 11.26 2.30 30.27
C LYS A 915 12.20 2.68 31.41
N GLU A 916 13.47 2.93 31.06
CA GLU A 916 14.57 3.16 31.99
C GLU A 916 15.76 3.81 31.27
N TYR A 917 16.76 4.26 32.05
CA TYR A 917 18.05 4.69 31.52
C TYR A 917 19.13 3.65 31.78
N SER A 918 19.89 3.34 30.73
CA SER A 918 21.11 2.55 30.83
C SER A 918 22.34 3.44 30.83
N HIS A 919 23.33 3.09 31.65
CA HIS A 919 24.57 3.82 31.79
C HIS A 919 25.77 3.01 31.30
N THR A 920 26.71 3.69 30.66
CA THR A 920 28.07 3.19 30.49
C THR A 920 29.06 4.26 30.95
N ILE A 921 30.12 3.84 31.63
CA ILE A 921 31.16 4.74 32.14
C ILE A 921 32.49 4.29 31.57
N THR A 922 33.28 5.26 31.09
CA THR A 922 34.70 5.12 30.81
C THR A 922 35.47 6.21 31.54
N VAL A 923 36.70 5.92 31.98
CA VAL A 923 37.56 6.91 32.65
C VAL A 923 38.83 7.16 31.85
N LYS A 924 39.27 8.42 31.83
CA LYS A 924 40.43 8.89 31.04
C LYS A 924 41.31 9.80 31.88
N ASN A 925 42.62 9.65 31.77
CA ASN A 925 43.60 10.49 32.43
C ASN A 925 43.71 11.88 31.77
N ALA A 926 44.22 12.86 32.50
CA ALA A 926 44.40 14.25 32.05
C ALA A 926 45.49 14.39 30.97
N ASP A 927 46.54 13.57 31.04
CA ASP A 927 47.70 13.68 30.14
C ASP A 927 47.34 13.34 28.68
N THR A 928 48.05 13.96 27.73
CA THR A 928 47.84 13.81 26.29
C THR A 928 48.00 12.37 25.79
N ASN A 929 48.72 11.52 26.53
CA ASN A 929 48.92 10.10 26.21
C ASN A 929 48.01 9.16 27.01
N ASP A 930 47.04 9.69 27.77
CA ASP A 930 46.10 8.96 28.62
C ASP A 930 46.81 8.01 29.61
N LYS A 931 47.86 8.51 30.27
CA LYS A 931 48.72 7.70 31.14
C LYS A 931 48.58 7.98 32.63
N PHE A 932 48.44 9.25 33.03
CA PHE A 932 48.31 9.65 34.43
C PHE A 932 47.63 11.01 34.57
N THR A 933 47.17 11.30 35.78
CA THR A 933 46.63 12.60 36.21
C THR A 933 47.40 13.08 37.43
N TYR A 934 47.82 14.34 37.43
CA TYR A 934 48.47 14.95 38.60
C TYR A 934 47.44 15.33 39.66
N LEU A 935 47.76 15.08 40.93
CA LEU A 935 46.97 15.57 42.07
C LEU A 935 46.97 17.10 42.10
N SER A 936 45.80 17.70 41.90
CA SER A 936 45.64 19.14 41.73
C SER A 936 44.27 19.62 42.16
N ASP A 937 44.22 20.84 42.71
CA ASP A 937 42.98 21.57 42.97
C ASP A 937 42.57 22.46 41.78
N ASP A 938 43.39 22.46 40.71
CA ASP A 938 43.16 23.20 39.47
C ASP A 938 42.25 22.40 38.51
N PRO A 939 41.09 22.95 38.09
CA PRO A 939 40.16 22.25 37.21
C PRO A 939 40.76 21.91 35.84
N ARG A 940 41.86 22.54 35.42
CA ARG A 940 42.53 22.21 34.15
C ARG A 940 43.32 20.90 34.20
N MET A 941 43.51 20.33 35.39
CA MET A 941 44.34 19.15 35.63
C MET A 941 43.47 17.95 36.05
N HIS A 942 42.32 17.72 35.41
CA HIS A 942 41.35 16.72 35.86
C HIS A 942 41.48 15.38 35.11
N ALA A 943 41.08 14.29 35.74
CA ALA A 943 40.66 13.08 35.03
C ALA A 943 39.21 13.26 34.55
N THR A 944 38.85 12.60 33.45
CA THR A 944 37.50 12.67 32.88
C THR A 944 36.82 11.32 33.03
N MET A 945 35.60 11.32 33.56
CA MET A 945 34.68 10.19 33.56
C MET A 945 33.62 10.46 32.48
N ASN A 946 33.75 9.80 31.33
CA ASN A 946 32.75 9.91 30.26
C ASN A 946 31.60 8.96 30.58
N ILE A 947 30.43 9.53 30.83
CA ILE A 947 29.20 8.84 31.16
C ILE A 947 28.30 8.91 29.92
N SER A 948 27.95 7.77 29.34
CA SER A 948 26.91 7.71 28.31
C SER A 948 25.62 7.19 28.92
N ILE A 949 24.56 7.99 28.79
CA ILE A 949 23.22 7.73 29.31
C ILE A 949 22.30 7.47 28.11
N THR A 950 21.70 6.29 28.03
CA THR A 950 20.81 5.89 26.93
C THR A 950 19.40 5.65 27.46
N ALA A 951 18.41 6.33 26.89
CA ALA A 951 17.01 6.06 27.16
C ALA A 951 16.56 4.79 26.41
N LEU A 952 16.02 3.81 27.13
CA LEU A 952 15.64 2.50 26.57
C LEU A 952 14.11 2.32 26.48
N LEU A 953 13.66 1.62 25.45
CA LEU A 953 12.29 1.15 25.26
C LEU A 953 12.06 -0.18 25.98
N ASP A 954 10.83 -0.71 25.94
CA ASP A 954 10.48 -1.94 26.67
C ASP A 954 11.32 -3.17 26.27
N ASP A 955 11.71 -3.24 24.99
CA ASP A 955 12.57 -4.27 24.40
C ASP A 955 14.08 -4.02 24.59
N ASN A 956 14.45 -3.03 25.41
CA ASN A 956 15.82 -2.58 25.67
C ASN A 956 16.55 -1.99 24.44
N THR A 957 15.84 -1.56 23.40
CA THR A 957 16.43 -0.77 22.31
C THR A 957 16.43 0.74 22.62
N PRO A 958 17.33 1.55 22.04
CA PRO A 958 17.35 2.99 22.28
C PRO A 958 16.11 3.70 21.72
N ALA A 959 15.49 4.57 22.54
CA ALA A 959 14.29 5.34 22.22
C ALA A 959 14.58 6.50 21.25
N GLN A 960 14.52 6.27 19.93
CA GLN A 960 15.10 7.16 18.91
C GLN A 960 14.54 8.59 18.95
N ASN A 961 13.29 8.76 19.38
CA ASN A 961 12.64 10.07 19.49
C ASN A 961 13.05 10.85 20.75
N TYR A 962 13.80 10.23 21.68
CA TYR A 962 14.34 10.87 22.89
C TYR A 962 15.58 11.73 22.57
N VAL A 963 15.37 12.80 21.79
CA VAL A 963 16.40 13.76 21.39
C VAL A 963 16.01 15.19 21.75
N LYS A 964 17.00 16.09 21.79
CA LYS A 964 16.88 17.53 22.05
C LYS A 964 15.74 18.15 21.22
N SER A 965 14.98 19.05 21.84
CA SER A 965 13.84 19.76 21.22
C SER A 965 12.67 18.86 20.78
N CYS A 966 12.79 17.54 20.87
CA CYS A 966 11.71 16.59 20.66
C CYS A 966 11.15 16.17 22.02
N TYR A 967 11.51 14.97 22.50
CA TYR A 967 10.95 14.37 23.72
C TYR A 967 11.96 14.11 24.83
N ALA A 968 13.24 14.44 24.63
CA ALA A 968 14.22 14.40 25.72
C ALA A 968 13.83 15.37 26.86
N LYS A 969 14.21 15.04 28.09
CA LYS A 969 13.95 15.86 29.29
C LYS A 969 15.25 16.11 30.05
N ASP A 970 15.21 17.14 30.90
CA ASP A 970 16.28 17.38 31.87
C ASP A 970 16.30 16.27 32.92
N ILE A 971 17.45 15.64 33.10
CA ILE A 971 17.65 14.53 34.03
C ILE A 971 18.60 14.94 35.16
N ASN A 972 18.38 14.38 36.34
CA ASN A 972 19.35 14.44 37.42
C ASN A 972 20.12 13.11 37.45
N THR A 973 21.43 13.17 37.70
CA THR A 973 22.28 11.97 37.76
C THR A 973 23.12 12.01 39.03
N THR A 974 22.97 10.97 39.85
CA THR A 974 23.71 10.81 41.10
C THR A 974 24.87 9.87 40.89
N ILE A 975 26.05 10.28 41.31
CA ILE A 975 27.27 9.46 41.28
C ILE A 975 27.80 9.37 42.71
N THR A 976 27.97 8.14 43.16
CA THR A 976 28.40 7.82 44.52
C THR A 976 29.69 7.03 44.46
N LEU A 977 30.69 7.49 45.21
CA LEU A 977 31.90 6.73 45.49
C LEU A 977 31.59 5.63 46.52
N ASN A 978 31.66 4.37 46.13
CA ASN A 978 31.38 3.23 47.03
C ASN A 978 32.63 2.62 47.63
N ASN A 979 33.78 2.79 46.96
CA ASN A 979 35.05 2.25 47.44
C ASN A 979 35.93 3.37 48.02
N ASN A 980 35.93 3.49 49.35
CA ASN A 980 36.68 4.54 50.03
C ASN A 980 38.11 4.09 50.33
N LYS A 981 39.03 4.34 49.38
CA LYS A 981 40.45 4.01 49.51
C LYS A 981 41.13 4.91 50.54
N ASN A 982 41.99 4.35 51.39
CA ASN A 982 42.87 5.14 52.25
C ASN A 982 44.00 5.74 51.42
N LEU A 983 44.11 7.07 51.41
CA LEU A 983 45.19 7.82 50.76
C LEU A 983 46.06 8.47 51.85
N GLY A 984 47.29 8.90 51.51
CA GLY A 984 48.37 9.18 52.48
C GLY A 984 47.96 9.89 53.78
N TRP A 985 47.18 10.98 53.69
CA TRP A 985 46.75 11.77 54.87
C TRP A 985 45.23 11.83 55.09
N SER A 986 44.43 11.24 54.20
CA SER A 986 42.97 11.14 54.34
C SER A 986 42.44 10.14 53.32
N ASN A 987 41.17 9.75 53.42
CA ASN A 987 40.57 8.81 52.49
C ASN A 987 40.09 9.47 51.18
N LEU A 988 39.77 8.66 50.18
CA LEU A 988 39.33 9.11 48.86
C LEU A 988 38.01 9.89 48.94
N SER A 989 37.06 9.47 49.76
CA SER A 989 35.77 10.16 49.97
C SER A 989 35.94 11.61 50.43
N ASN A 990 36.92 11.86 51.30
CA ASN A 990 37.19 13.21 51.81
C ASN A 990 38.07 14.03 50.89
N ARG A 991 38.60 13.47 49.81
CA ARG A 991 39.59 14.15 48.95
C ARG A 991 39.13 14.29 47.51
N ILE A 992 38.21 13.46 47.03
CA ILE A 992 37.68 13.59 45.68
C ILE A 992 36.98 14.94 45.49
N GLN A 993 37.26 15.59 44.37
CA GLN A 993 36.72 16.87 43.96
C GLN A 993 36.23 16.76 42.52
N PHE A 994 35.00 17.19 42.29
CA PHE A 994 34.39 17.29 40.99
C PHE A 994 34.38 18.74 40.53
N PHE A 995 34.61 18.97 39.25
CA PHE A 995 34.62 20.28 38.62
C PHE A 995 33.41 20.42 37.70
N GLU A 996 32.74 21.56 37.75
CA GLU A 996 31.58 21.88 36.91
C GLU A 996 32.02 22.21 35.48
N ASP A 997 31.27 21.72 34.48
CA ASP A 997 31.39 22.12 33.09
C ASP A 997 30.01 22.53 32.56
N GLN A 998 29.75 23.84 32.59
CA GLN A 998 28.44 24.43 32.25
C GLN A 998 28.00 24.17 30.80
N ASN A 999 28.88 23.65 29.93
CA ASN A 999 28.48 23.22 28.59
C ASN A 999 27.70 21.90 28.60
N TYR A 1000 27.87 21.07 29.62
CA TYR A 1000 27.29 19.72 29.71
C TYR A 1000 26.41 19.52 30.93
N TYR A 1001 26.84 19.97 32.11
CA TYR A 1001 26.14 19.77 33.38
C TYR A 1001 26.43 20.87 34.41
N THR A 1002 25.51 21.04 35.35
CA THR A 1002 25.76 21.81 36.58
C THR A 1002 25.83 20.89 37.79
N ILE A 1003 26.58 21.30 38.81
CA ILE A 1003 26.73 20.51 40.05
C ILE A 1003 25.82 21.10 41.13
N ARG A 1004 24.90 20.29 41.67
CA ARG A 1004 24.06 20.74 42.79
C ARG A 1004 24.90 20.94 44.06
N GLY A 1005 24.63 22.02 44.78
CA GLY A 1005 25.24 22.27 46.09
C GLY A 1005 26.62 22.95 46.06
N THR A 1006 27.05 23.51 44.92
CA THR A 1006 28.24 24.37 44.85
C THR A 1006 27.93 25.70 44.17
N SER A 1007 28.57 26.78 44.63
CA SER A 1007 28.55 28.12 44.00
C SER A 1007 29.90 28.51 43.38
N THR A 1008 30.92 27.68 43.57
CA THR A 1008 32.30 27.93 43.13
C THR A 1008 32.70 27.09 41.93
N GLY A 1009 31.80 26.24 41.41
CA GLY A 1009 32.06 25.30 40.32
C GLY A 1009 32.93 24.10 40.73
N VAL A 1010 33.19 23.92 42.03
CA VAL A 1010 33.94 22.77 42.57
C VAL A 1010 33.18 22.18 43.74
N LEU A 1011 33.01 20.86 43.76
CA LEU A 1011 32.39 20.14 44.87
C LEU A 1011 33.32 19.04 45.38
N GLN A 1012 33.68 19.13 46.66
CA GLN A 1012 34.46 18.10 47.36
C GLN A 1012 33.50 17.21 48.17
N SER A 1013 33.07 16.09 47.60
CA SER A 1013 32.10 15.19 48.22
C SER A 1013 32.21 13.78 47.62
N PRO A 1014 31.99 12.70 48.41
CA PRO A 1014 31.89 11.35 47.87
C PRO A 1014 30.61 11.10 47.07
N ASN A 1015 29.61 11.97 47.23
CA ASN A 1015 28.33 11.92 46.52
C ASN A 1015 28.14 13.21 45.75
N ILE A 1016 27.84 13.10 44.47
CA ILE A 1016 27.55 14.23 43.60
C ILE A 1016 26.23 14.02 42.87
N ILE A 1017 25.46 15.09 42.73
CA ILE A 1017 24.28 15.15 41.86
C ILE A 1017 24.59 16.19 40.79
N ILE A 1018 24.54 15.75 39.53
CA ILE A 1018 24.69 16.62 38.35
C ILE A 1018 23.36 16.77 37.63
N ASP A 1019 23.05 17.99 37.22
CA ASP A 1019 21.89 18.30 36.39
C ASP A 1019 22.34 18.32 34.93
N ILE A 1020 21.75 17.46 34.10
CA ILE A 1020 22.07 17.34 32.68
C ILE A 1020 20.87 17.84 31.88
N ASN A 1021 21.12 18.84 31.03
CA ASN A 1021 20.08 19.44 30.20
C ASN A 1021 19.71 18.54 29.00
N GLU A 1022 18.44 18.57 28.57
CA GLU A 1022 17.90 17.86 27.40
C GLU A 1022 18.73 18.08 26.13
N SER A 1023 19.43 19.22 26.03
CA SER A 1023 20.28 19.58 24.90
C SER A 1023 21.46 18.62 24.67
N ASN A 1024 21.83 17.81 25.65
CA ASN A 1024 22.89 16.81 25.53
C ASN A 1024 22.47 15.57 24.72
N PHE A 1025 21.17 15.34 24.48
CA PHE A 1025 20.66 14.23 23.68
C PHE A 1025 20.60 14.60 22.19
N THR A 1026 21.76 14.60 21.50
CA THR A 1026 21.89 15.20 20.15
C THR A 1026 21.69 14.22 18.99
N THR A 1027 22.04 12.93 19.11
CA THR A 1027 21.80 11.89 18.09
C THR A 1027 21.64 10.50 18.73
N GLY A 1028 20.59 9.75 18.36
CA GLY A 1028 20.42 8.34 18.75
C GLY A 1028 20.12 8.08 20.23
N SER A 1029 19.47 9.02 20.91
CA SER A 1029 18.95 8.83 22.29
C SER A 1029 19.99 8.70 23.39
N VAL A 1030 21.24 9.08 23.10
CA VAL A 1030 22.37 9.01 24.03
C VAL A 1030 22.85 10.40 24.41
N ALA A 1031 22.93 10.69 25.70
CA ALA A 1031 23.68 11.83 26.24
C ALA A 1031 25.07 11.36 26.67
N THR A 1032 26.13 12.03 26.20
CA THR A 1032 27.52 11.72 26.59
C THR A 1032 28.10 12.87 27.41
N ILE A 1033 28.37 12.61 28.69
CA ILE A 1033 28.71 13.62 29.70
C ILE A 1033 30.14 13.40 30.19
N PRO A 1034 31.07 14.34 29.94
CA PRO A 1034 32.45 14.24 30.40
C PRO A 1034 32.59 14.82 31.82
N LEU A 1035 32.29 14.04 32.86
CA LEU A 1035 32.41 14.48 34.25
C LEU A 1035 33.88 14.64 34.66
N GLN A 1036 34.25 15.84 35.09
CA GLN A 1036 35.63 16.18 35.44
C GLN A 1036 35.87 15.98 36.94
N PHE A 1037 36.92 15.26 37.32
CA PHE A 1037 37.28 15.05 38.73
C PHE A 1037 38.80 14.97 38.97
N ASN A 1038 39.23 15.34 40.18
CA ASN A 1038 40.58 15.13 40.69
C ASN A 1038 40.52 14.88 42.20
N ILE A 1039 41.67 14.59 42.81
CA ILE A 1039 41.83 14.34 44.23
C ILE A 1039 42.63 15.49 44.85
N LYS A 1040 42.04 16.11 45.86
CA LYS A 1040 42.62 17.21 46.63
C LYS A 1040 44.03 16.86 47.08
N ARG A 1041 44.95 17.77 46.77
CA ARG A 1041 46.35 17.69 47.21
C ARG A 1041 46.54 18.43 48.52
N LYS A 1042 47.60 18.09 49.24
CA LYS A 1042 48.12 18.94 50.32
C LYS A 1042 49.56 19.29 49.98
N VAL A 1043 49.85 20.58 49.93
CA VAL A 1043 51.20 21.12 49.67
C VAL A 1043 52.10 20.56 50.79
N ASN A 1044 53.09 19.73 50.45
CA ASN A 1044 54.06 19.07 51.34
C ASN A 1044 53.68 17.72 51.98
N ILE A 1045 52.50 17.15 51.74
CA ILE A 1045 52.24 15.74 52.06
C ILE A 1045 52.17 14.97 50.75
N ALA A 1046 53.27 14.32 50.40
CA ALA A 1046 53.37 13.56 49.17
C ALA A 1046 52.55 12.26 49.27
N ASP A 1047 51.81 11.94 48.21
CA ASP A 1047 51.01 10.72 48.12
C ASP A 1047 51.66 9.72 47.15
N ILE A 1048 51.69 8.45 47.56
CA ILE A 1048 52.09 7.38 46.64
C ILE A 1048 51.11 7.29 45.47
N PRO A 1049 51.55 6.85 44.27
CA PRO A 1049 50.65 6.65 43.15
C PRO A 1049 49.51 5.69 43.48
N PHE A 1050 48.30 6.03 43.06
CA PHE A 1050 47.12 5.18 43.25
C PHE A 1050 46.20 5.23 42.04
N VAL A 1051 45.35 4.21 41.93
CA VAL A 1051 44.41 4.07 40.84
C VAL A 1051 43.00 4.43 41.31
N VAL A 1052 42.25 5.16 40.49
CA VAL A 1052 40.79 5.25 40.59
C VAL A 1052 40.20 4.56 39.38
N ALA A 1053 39.35 3.57 39.61
CA ALA A 1053 38.69 2.77 38.60
C ALA A 1053 37.23 3.19 38.47
N LYS A 1054 36.61 2.96 37.31
CA LYS A 1054 35.15 3.17 37.18
C LYS A 1054 34.36 2.37 38.22
N ASN A 1055 34.84 1.17 38.59
CA ASN A 1055 34.22 0.28 39.57
C ASN A 1055 34.19 0.87 40.99
N ASP A 1056 34.91 1.96 41.26
CA ASP A 1056 34.85 2.65 42.54
C ASP A 1056 33.56 3.49 42.68
N PHE A 1057 32.80 3.68 41.59
CA PHE A 1057 31.58 4.49 41.53
C PHE A 1057 30.33 3.65 41.23
N ASN A 1058 29.18 4.11 41.74
CA ASN A 1058 27.85 3.73 41.27
C ASN A 1058 27.19 4.95 40.65
N ILE A 1059 26.32 4.70 39.68
CA ILE A 1059 25.51 5.73 39.04
C ILE A 1059 24.03 5.36 39.10
N SER A 1060 23.19 6.38 39.30
CA SER A 1060 21.75 6.28 39.11
C SER A 1060 21.24 7.58 38.52
N THR A 1061 20.21 7.50 37.69
CA THR A 1061 19.60 8.67 37.03
C THR A 1061 18.11 8.67 37.28
N GLU A 1062 17.56 9.86 37.46
CA GLU A 1062 16.13 10.07 37.60
C GLU A 1062 15.73 11.26 36.72
N GLU A 1063 14.67 11.08 35.96
CA GLU A 1063 14.07 12.18 35.21
C GLU A 1063 13.26 13.05 36.17
N ASN A 1064 13.46 14.36 36.17
CA ASN A 1064 12.90 15.26 37.20
C ASN A 1064 11.35 15.33 37.24
N THR A 1065 10.65 14.65 36.32
CA THR A 1065 9.19 14.73 36.12
C THR A 1065 8.47 13.38 35.99
N THR A 1066 9.18 12.25 36.01
CA THR A 1066 8.59 10.91 35.81
C THR A 1066 9.21 9.87 36.75
N VAL A 1067 8.59 8.69 36.86
CA VAL A 1067 9.12 7.52 37.61
C VAL A 1067 10.15 6.72 36.79
N VAL A 1068 10.72 7.31 35.74
CA VAL A 1068 11.74 6.64 34.92
C VAL A 1068 13.08 6.73 35.64
N HIS A 1069 13.58 5.57 36.05
CA HIS A 1069 14.84 5.44 36.77
C HIS A 1069 15.91 4.79 35.88
N GLY A 1070 17.16 5.11 36.15
CA GLY A 1070 18.31 4.44 35.57
C GLY A 1070 19.10 3.69 36.63
N PHE A 1071 19.53 2.49 36.29
CA PHE A 1071 20.31 1.60 37.16
C PHE A 1071 21.79 1.63 36.81
N ASP A 1072 22.60 1.17 37.75
CA ASP A 1072 24.06 1.21 37.66
C ASP A 1072 24.63 0.44 36.44
N PHE A 1073 25.84 0.79 36.02
CA PHE A 1073 26.43 0.30 34.78
C PHE A 1073 27.07 -1.09 34.91
N ASN A 1074 27.21 -1.79 33.77
CA ASN A 1074 27.93 -3.06 33.69
C ASN A 1074 29.46 -2.88 33.75
N ARG A 1075 30.14 -3.60 34.65
CA ARG A 1075 31.53 -3.36 35.07
C ARG A 1075 32.61 -4.09 34.25
N VAL A 1076 32.28 -4.63 33.08
CA VAL A 1076 33.22 -5.42 32.25
C VAL A 1076 34.16 -4.51 31.45
N ASN A 1077 35.44 -4.90 31.36
CA ASN A 1077 36.52 -4.36 30.50
C ASN A 1077 36.63 -2.83 30.41
N ASP A 1078 37.46 -2.21 31.26
CA ASP A 1078 37.83 -0.81 31.12
C ASP A 1078 39.18 -0.47 31.72
N LYS A 1079 39.69 0.69 31.34
CA LYS A 1079 40.92 1.26 31.87
C LYS A 1079 40.65 1.94 33.21
N ASN A 1080 41.69 2.00 34.03
CA ASN A 1080 41.67 2.78 35.25
C ASN A 1080 42.52 4.04 35.07
N VAL A 1081 42.22 5.10 35.82
CA VAL A 1081 43.03 6.32 35.84
C VAL A 1081 44.03 6.28 36.99
N THR A 1082 45.26 6.72 36.72
CA THR A 1082 46.36 6.70 37.69
C THR A 1082 46.62 8.11 38.17
N PHE A 1083 46.53 8.34 39.48
CA PHE A 1083 46.84 9.62 40.10
C PHE A 1083 48.24 9.62 40.69
N VAL A 1084 48.99 10.69 40.45
CA VAL A 1084 50.37 10.87 40.92
C VAL A 1084 50.56 12.20 41.62
N TYR A 1085 51.25 12.20 42.76
CA TYR A 1085 51.68 13.42 43.43
C TYR A 1085 52.95 13.94 42.77
N ALA A 1086 52.99 15.23 42.46
CA ALA A 1086 54.11 15.82 41.76
C ALA A 1086 54.67 17.08 42.42
N ARG A 1087 55.94 17.33 42.10
CA ARG A 1087 56.66 18.56 42.44
C ARG A 1087 57.45 19.05 41.23
N LEU A 1088 57.79 20.33 41.27
CA LEU A 1088 58.91 20.84 40.48
C LEU A 1088 60.18 20.71 41.32
N ARG A 1089 61.18 19.97 40.84
CA ARG A 1089 62.54 20.00 41.38
C ARG A 1089 63.39 20.96 40.58
N THR A 1090 64.15 21.79 41.29
CA THR A 1090 65.21 22.59 40.71
C THR A 1090 66.54 21.85 40.86
N GLY A 1091 67.36 21.85 39.80
CA GLY A 1091 68.73 21.32 39.93
C GLY A 1091 69.52 22.07 41.00
N ASP A 1092 70.43 21.38 41.69
CA ASP A 1092 71.35 22.03 42.64
C ASP A 1092 72.26 23.03 41.90
N ILE A 1093 72.96 23.87 42.65
CA ILE A 1093 73.84 24.91 42.13
C ILE A 1093 74.90 24.36 41.17
N GLU A 1094 75.31 23.11 41.36
CA GLU A 1094 76.25 22.38 40.50
C GLU A 1094 75.59 21.82 39.22
N GLU A 1095 74.28 21.56 39.23
CA GLU A 1095 73.49 21.17 38.05
C GLU A 1095 73.11 22.39 37.19
N ASN A 1096 73.05 23.58 37.79
CA ASN A 1096 72.65 24.85 37.16
C ASN A 1096 73.78 25.90 37.16
N ILE A 1097 74.93 25.53 36.61
CA ILE A 1097 76.05 26.45 36.36
C ILE A 1097 75.90 27.10 34.98
N ILE A 1098 75.69 28.41 34.97
CA ILE A 1098 75.62 29.19 33.73
C ILE A 1098 76.98 29.83 33.46
N GLN A 1099 77.56 29.53 32.30
CA GLN A 1099 78.80 30.17 31.84
C GLN A 1099 78.48 31.43 31.05
N GLY A 1100 78.98 32.58 31.49
CA GLY A 1100 78.72 33.87 30.86
C GLY A 1100 77.37 34.47 31.26
N ASN A 1101 76.82 35.34 30.40
CA ASN A 1101 75.63 36.12 30.72
C ASN A 1101 74.30 35.39 30.44
N ASP A 1102 74.27 34.37 29.58
CA ASP A 1102 73.04 33.66 29.20
C ASP A 1102 73.22 32.17 29.42
N GLY A 1103 72.21 31.50 30.00
CA GLY A 1103 72.25 30.06 30.12
C GLY A 1103 70.93 29.44 30.55
N ASN A 1104 70.91 28.12 30.41
CA ASN A 1104 69.74 27.31 30.67
C ASN A 1104 69.77 26.79 32.10
N ILE A 1105 68.67 27.00 32.80
CA ILE A 1105 68.38 26.39 34.10
C ILE A 1105 67.45 25.22 33.82
N THR A 1106 67.84 24.04 34.25
CA THR A 1106 67.01 22.85 34.07
C THR A 1106 66.24 22.58 35.35
N THR A 1107 64.93 22.36 35.20
CA THR A 1107 64.03 21.97 36.27
C THR A 1107 63.27 20.72 35.83
N TYR A 1108 62.94 19.86 36.79
CA TYR A 1108 62.39 18.54 36.50
C TYR A 1108 61.01 18.41 37.12
N TYR A 1109 60.06 17.90 36.35
CA TYR A 1109 58.77 17.46 36.86
C TYR A 1109 58.96 16.09 37.47
N GLU A 1110 58.79 16.00 38.78
CA GLU A 1110 59.00 14.77 39.50
C GLU A 1110 57.70 14.28 40.10
N ILE A 1111 57.59 12.97 40.19
CA ILE A 1111 56.49 12.30 40.87
C ILE A 1111 57.01 11.54 42.07
N TYR A 1112 56.23 11.54 43.13
CA TYR A 1112 56.59 10.85 44.37
C TYR A 1112 56.45 9.35 44.19
N ASN A 1113 57.52 8.61 44.52
CA ASN A 1113 57.58 7.17 44.50
C ASN A 1113 58.59 6.69 45.56
N PRO A 1114 58.14 6.47 46.82
CA PRO A 1114 59.05 6.17 47.92
C PRO A 1114 59.73 4.81 47.74
N LEU A 1115 61.04 4.77 48.00
CA LEU A 1115 61.88 3.57 47.85
C LEU A 1115 61.51 2.42 48.81
N GLN A 1116 60.79 2.70 49.90
CA GLN A 1116 60.53 1.73 50.98
C GLN A 1116 59.05 1.67 51.42
N ALA A 1117 58.14 1.42 50.50
CA ALA A 1117 56.74 1.20 50.86
C ALA A 1117 56.17 -0.11 50.30
N THR A 1118 56.81 -1.24 50.59
CA THR A 1118 56.09 -2.50 50.86
C THR A 1118 56.86 -3.32 51.90
N ALA A 1119 56.16 -3.96 52.83
CA ALA A 1119 56.74 -4.90 53.80
C ALA A 1119 57.25 -6.22 53.15
N THR A 1120 57.26 -6.30 51.81
CA THR A 1120 57.58 -7.50 51.01
C THR A 1120 58.73 -7.29 50.01
N GLY A 1121 59.44 -6.15 50.05
CA GLY A 1121 60.68 -5.96 49.28
C GLY A 1121 60.53 -5.82 47.76
N THR A 1122 59.31 -5.66 47.24
CA THR A 1122 59.05 -5.33 45.83
C THR A 1122 58.96 -3.82 45.64
N SER A 1123 59.68 -3.27 44.64
CA SER A 1123 59.60 -1.83 44.35
C SER A 1123 58.18 -1.45 43.90
N LEU A 1124 57.67 -0.30 44.34
CA LEU A 1124 56.38 0.26 43.92
C LEU A 1124 56.26 0.40 42.39
N ALA A 1125 57.39 0.46 41.67
CA ALA A 1125 57.47 0.47 40.21
C ALA A 1125 56.91 -0.80 39.54
N ALA A 1126 56.82 -1.94 40.24
CA ALA A 1126 56.25 -3.17 39.69
C ALA A 1126 54.70 -3.15 39.61
N ASN A 1127 54.03 -2.41 40.51
CA ASN A 1127 52.57 -2.31 40.55
C ASN A 1127 52.00 -1.19 39.65
N PHE A 1128 52.87 -0.30 39.16
CA PHE A 1128 52.53 0.77 38.23
C PHE A 1128 53.51 0.74 37.04
N PRO A 1129 53.18 0.03 35.95
CA PRO A 1129 54.05 -0.11 34.77
C PRO A 1129 54.48 1.22 34.15
N LEU A 1130 53.71 2.28 34.42
CA LEU A 1130 53.97 3.65 34.00
C LEU A 1130 55.37 4.17 34.35
N PHE A 1131 55.96 3.68 35.45
CA PHE A 1131 57.25 4.17 35.96
C PHE A 1131 58.45 3.36 35.46
N ALA A 1132 58.22 2.34 34.64
CA ALA A 1132 59.29 1.52 34.08
C ALA A 1132 60.22 2.37 33.20
N GLY A 1133 61.51 2.39 33.53
CA GLY A 1133 62.54 3.14 32.79
C GLY A 1133 62.68 4.62 33.13
N MET A 1134 61.95 5.14 34.13
CA MET A 1134 62.16 6.49 34.65
C MET A 1134 63.35 6.55 35.64
N SER A 1135 64.09 7.67 35.62
CA SER A 1135 65.25 7.89 36.49
C SER A 1135 64.83 8.39 37.87
N GLN A 1136 65.46 7.88 38.93
CA GLN A 1136 65.35 8.42 40.29
C GLN A 1136 66.06 9.77 40.42
N ASP A 1137 65.51 10.64 41.26
CA ASP A 1137 66.20 11.86 41.69
C ASP A 1137 67.44 11.46 42.52
N PRO A 1138 68.66 11.87 42.11
CA PRO A 1138 69.89 11.59 42.83
C PRO A 1138 69.92 12.14 44.27
N GLN A 1139 69.14 13.18 44.57
CA GLN A 1139 69.19 13.91 45.84
C GLN A 1139 68.08 13.50 46.82
N ASP A 1140 66.93 13.05 46.30
CA ASP A 1140 65.83 12.51 47.09
C ASP A 1140 65.25 11.30 46.38
N PRO A 1141 65.76 10.09 46.67
CA PRO A 1141 65.46 8.91 45.86
C PRO A 1141 64.01 8.40 46.05
N ASN A 1142 63.20 9.08 46.87
CA ASN A 1142 61.75 8.89 46.93
C ASN A 1142 61.00 9.61 45.80
N TRP A 1143 61.70 10.25 44.86
CA TRP A 1143 61.14 10.92 43.71
C TRP A 1143 61.76 10.39 42.42
N ILE A 1144 60.97 10.37 41.36
CA ILE A 1144 61.40 9.97 40.01
C ILE A 1144 61.04 11.05 39.01
N ILE A 1145 61.89 11.26 38.00
CA ILE A 1145 61.67 12.23 36.94
C ILE A 1145 60.58 11.71 36.00
N ASN A 1146 59.48 12.45 35.87
CA ASN A 1146 58.35 12.08 35.02
C ASN A 1146 58.59 12.48 33.56
N ASN A 1147 59.35 11.66 32.82
CA ASN A 1147 59.64 11.91 31.42
C ASN A 1147 58.41 11.90 30.50
N LEU A 1148 57.25 11.42 30.98
CA LEU A 1148 56.00 11.40 30.21
C LEU A 1148 55.26 12.74 30.24
N HIS A 1149 55.65 13.68 31.10
CA HIS A 1149 55.10 15.03 31.10
C HIS A 1149 55.60 15.84 29.90
N THR A 1150 54.76 15.94 28.88
CA THR A 1150 55.09 16.58 27.60
C THR A 1150 54.17 17.76 27.25
N ASN A 1151 53.07 17.95 27.98
CA ASN A 1151 52.10 19.01 27.73
C ASN A 1151 52.41 20.30 28.50
N GLN A 1152 52.85 21.34 27.79
CA GLN A 1152 53.18 22.65 28.35
C GLN A 1152 51.99 23.41 28.98
N ASN A 1153 50.74 23.01 28.66
CA ASN A 1153 49.54 23.61 29.24
C ASN A 1153 49.19 23.06 30.62
N LEU A 1154 49.73 21.89 30.98
CA LEU A 1154 49.50 21.25 32.28
C LEU A 1154 50.59 21.70 33.25
N GLY A 1155 50.35 22.81 33.96
CA GLY A 1155 51.29 23.40 34.92
C GLY A 1155 52.16 24.52 34.35
N THR A 1156 52.08 25.68 35.00
CA THR A 1156 52.84 26.87 34.65
C THR A 1156 53.99 27.11 35.63
N ILE A 1157 55.14 27.50 35.09
CA ILE A 1157 56.26 28.07 35.83
C ILE A 1157 56.24 29.57 35.56
N GLN A 1158 55.86 30.37 36.55
CA GLN A 1158 55.72 31.82 36.50
C GLN A 1158 56.98 32.54 37.03
N LYS A 1159 56.94 33.88 37.07
CA LYS A 1159 58.07 34.78 37.40
C LYS A 1159 58.80 34.43 38.70
N MET A 1160 60.13 34.64 38.70
CA MET A 1160 60.99 34.51 39.89
C MET A 1160 60.69 35.60 40.93
N LYS A 1161 60.66 35.22 42.22
CA LYS A 1161 60.58 36.11 43.37
C LYS A 1161 61.87 36.00 44.20
N TYR A 1162 62.68 37.05 44.19
CA TYR A 1162 63.95 37.10 44.92
C TYR A 1162 63.75 37.11 46.45
N LYS A 1163 64.47 36.26 47.17
CA LYS A 1163 64.63 36.32 48.63
C LYS A 1163 65.87 37.16 48.95
N GLY A 1164 65.68 38.44 49.26
CA GLY A 1164 66.78 39.35 49.61
C GLY A 1164 66.98 39.49 51.13
N GLY A 1165 68.25 39.54 51.55
CA GLY A 1165 68.70 40.05 52.85
C GLY A 1165 69.98 40.87 52.71
N ASP A 1166 69.89 42.13 53.16
CA ASP A 1166 70.91 43.17 53.43
C ASP A 1166 71.53 44.07 52.33
N ILE A 1167 70.91 45.25 52.21
CA ILE A 1167 71.42 46.64 52.04
C ILE A 1167 72.73 46.85 51.23
N PHE A 1168 72.60 47.13 49.93
CA PHE A 1168 73.05 48.37 49.23
C PHE A 1168 72.83 48.22 47.70
N HIS A 1169 72.19 49.22 47.10
CA HIS A 1169 71.89 49.46 45.67
C HIS A 1169 70.58 48.94 45.06
N SER A 1170 69.73 49.93 44.75
CA SER A 1170 68.70 49.92 43.72
C SER A 1170 69.22 49.44 42.36
N ARG A 1171 68.66 48.33 41.85
CA ARG A 1171 68.35 48.00 40.43
C ARG A 1171 67.97 46.51 40.33
N VAL A 1172 66.70 46.24 40.61
CA VAL A 1172 66.02 44.93 40.65
C VAL A 1172 65.68 44.42 39.23
N GLY A 1173 66.61 44.51 38.27
CA GLY A 1173 66.32 44.28 36.84
C GLY A 1173 67.36 43.47 36.06
N ASN A 1174 68.30 42.80 36.73
CA ASN A 1174 69.47 42.24 36.04
C ASN A 1174 69.41 40.74 35.79
N ILE A 1175 68.28 40.07 36.05
CA ILE A 1175 68.05 38.69 35.59
C ILE A 1175 66.65 38.54 34.98
N ALA A 1176 66.55 38.01 33.76
CA ALA A 1176 65.27 37.74 33.08
C ALA A 1176 65.19 36.29 32.60
N ILE A 1177 63.99 35.68 32.67
CA ILE A 1177 63.69 34.44 31.96
C ILE A 1177 63.24 34.84 30.56
N ILE A 1178 63.98 34.42 29.53
CA ILE A 1178 63.80 34.90 28.16
C ILE A 1178 63.17 33.87 27.22
N ASN A 1179 63.23 32.58 27.56
CA ASN A 1179 62.55 31.49 26.87
C ASN A 1179 62.29 30.35 27.86
N ASN A 1180 61.26 29.55 27.59
CA ASN A 1180 60.99 28.33 28.30
C ASN A 1180 60.58 27.22 27.33
N SER A 1181 61.09 26.00 27.53
CA SER A 1181 60.72 24.84 26.74
C SER A 1181 60.65 23.58 27.59
N LEU A 1182 59.58 22.81 27.40
CA LEU A 1182 59.40 21.50 28.01
C LEU A 1182 59.87 20.41 27.04
N ASN A 1183 60.72 19.50 27.52
CA ASN A 1183 61.13 18.30 26.80
C ASN A 1183 61.18 17.12 27.78
N ASN A 1184 60.35 16.10 27.55
CA ASN A 1184 60.31 14.84 28.30
C ASN A 1184 60.46 15.03 29.83
N GLY A 1185 59.51 15.72 30.47
CA GLY A 1185 59.53 15.91 31.92
C GLY A 1185 60.54 16.92 32.46
N SER A 1186 61.37 17.51 31.59
CA SER A 1186 62.34 18.54 31.94
C SER A 1186 61.94 19.89 31.35
N HIS A 1187 61.76 20.88 32.21
CA HIS A 1187 61.54 22.27 31.83
C HIS A 1187 62.86 23.04 31.85
N THR A 1188 63.25 23.56 30.69
CA THR A 1188 64.40 24.44 30.57
C THR A 1188 63.96 25.89 30.65
N LEU A 1189 64.47 26.63 31.65
CA LEU A 1189 64.26 28.06 31.83
C LEU A 1189 65.53 28.80 31.41
N GLN A 1190 65.48 29.60 30.36
CA GLN A 1190 66.65 30.36 29.93
C GLN A 1190 66.77 31.65 30.74
N ALA A 1191 67.81 31.75 31.57
CA ALA A 1191 68.11 32.93 32.39
C ALA A 1191 69.23 33.77 31.78
N ARG A 1192 69.00 35.08 31.69
CA ARG A 1192 69.98 36.08 31.26
C ARG A 1192 70.39 36.97 32.42
N TYR A 1193 71.68 37.18 32.64
CA TYR A 1193 72.30 38.08 33.61
C TYR A 1193 72.89 39.31 32.92
N TYR A 1194 72.47 40.50 33.33
CA TYR A 1194 72.80 41.77 32.67
C TYR A 1194 73.99 42.54 33.30
N ARG A 1195 74.81 41.92 34.18
CA ARG A 1195 75.96 42.58 34.84
C ARG A 1195 77.27 41.77 34.70
N ALA A 1196 78.41 42.43 34.91
CA ALA A 1196 79.75 41.88 34.64
C ALA A 1196 80.48 41.26 35.86
N SER A 1197 79.82 41.12 37.02
CA SER A 1197 80.43 40.59 38.25
C SER A 1197 80.20 39.08 38.39
N PHE A 1198 81.29 38.30 38.44
CA PHE A 1198 81.26 36.84 38.55
C PHE A 1198 82.27 36.35 39.61
N PRO A 1199 82.03 35.20 40.29
CA PRO A 1199 80.80 34.40 40.25
C PRO A 1199 79.63 35.10 40.95
N PHE A 1200 78.41 34.87 40.46
CA PHE A 1200 77.18 35.38 41.09
C PHE A 1200 76.24 34.21 41.39
N ILE A 1201 76.02 33.95 42.67
CA ILE A 1201 75.09 32.91 43.15
C ILE A 1201 73.71 33.54 43.31
N VAL A 1202 72.72 32.92 42.68
CA VAL A 1202 71.32 33.33 42.77
C VAL A 1202 70.59 32.32 43.64
N THR A 1203 69.97 32.81 44.70
CA THR A 1203 68.97 32.09 45.49
C THR A 1203 67.67 32.87 45.41
N THR A 1204 66.67 32.29 44.78
CA THR A 1204 65.36 32.89 44.53
C THR A 1204 64.28 31.83 44.68
N ASP A 1205 63.01 32.22 44.77
CA ASP A 1205 61.93 31.25 44.60
C ASP A 1205 61.23 31.47 43.26
N VAL A 1206 60.57 30.45 42.75
CA VAL A 1206 59.78 30.48 41.52
C VAL A 1206 58.32 30.25 41.87
N ASN A 1207 57.44 31.11 41.36
CA ASN A 1207 56.00 30.88 41.41
C ASN A 1207 55.67 29.77 40.41
N VAL A 1208 55.05 28.69 40.87
CA VAL A 1208 54.60 27.60 40.00
C VAL A 1208 53.13 27.33 40.24
N SER A 1209 52.50 26.55 39.37
CA SER A 1209 51.14 26.05 39.64
C SER A 1209 51.11 25.35 41.00
N SER A 1210 50.03 25.51 41.76
CA SER A 1210 49.96 25.11 43.18
C SER A 1210 50.30 23.63 43.40
N TRP A 1211 49.66 22.73 42.64
CA TRP A 1211 50.28 21.81 41.69
C TRP A 1211 51.69 21.18 41.88
N LEU A 1212 52.68 22.05 41.80
CA LEU A 1212 54.09 21.72 41.69
C LEU A 1212 54.86 22.14 42.94
N VAL A 1213 54.19 22.85 43.84
CA VAL A 1213 54.80 23.33 45.08
C VAL A 1213 54.97 22.16 46.04
N TYR A 1214 56.23 21.88 46.37
CA TYR A 1214 56.63 20.98 47.44
C TYR A 1214 57.94 21.50 48.03
N ASN A 1215 57.94 21.73 49.34
CA ASN A 1215 59.08 22.09 50.16
C ASN A 1215 58.93 21.40 51.52
N LYS A 1216 59.73 20.34 51.75
CA LYS A 1216 59.65 19.55 52.99
C LYS A 1216 59.95 20.36 54.26
N TYR A 1217 60.60 21.51 54.13
CA TYR A 1217 61.03 22.35 55.25
C TYR A 1217 60.08 23.53 55.52
N ASP A 1218 59.17 23.82 54.60
CA ASP A 1218 58.20 24.92 54.75
C ASP A 1218 56.78 24.41 54.47
N PRO A 1219 55.99 24.09 55.51
CA PRO A 1219 54.64 23.56 55.37
C PRO A 1219 53.67 24.54 54.69
N ASN A 1220 54.00 25.84 54.62
CA ASN A 1220 53.17 26.89 54.02
C ASN A 1220 53.79 27.44 52.72
N ALA A 1221 54.69 26.69 52.08
CA ALA A 1221 55.33 27.11 50.84
C ALA A 1221 54.30 27.45 49.77
N ALA A 1222 54.43 28.64 49.18
CA ALA A 1222 53.67 29.08 48.00
C ALA A 1222 54.53 29.11 46.73
N THR A 1223 55.83 28.87 46.87
CA THR A 1223 56.86 28.98 45.83
C THR A 1223 57.87 27.84 45.98
N VAL A 1224 58.59 27.52 44.92
CA VAL A 1224 59.65 26.49 44.91
C VAL A 1224 61.02 27.18 44.91
N PRO A 1225 61.96 26.82 45.80
CA PRO A 1225 63.30 27.42 45.78
C PRO A 1225 64.07 27.04 44.52
N LEU A 1226 64.78 28.01 43.96
CA LEU A 1226 65.61 27.88 42.77
C LEU A 1226 67.01 28.45 43.06
N HIS A 1227 68.03 27.60 42.89
CA HIS A 1227 69.42 27.94 43.09
C HIS A 1227 70.21 27.73 41.80
N PHE A 1228 71.02 28.72 41.41
CA PHE A 1228 71.89 28.63 40.23
C PHE A 1228 73.05 29.63 40.35
N LYS A 1229 74.10 29.41 39.57
CA LYS A 1229 75.32 30.23 39.65
C LYS A 1229 75.80 30.64 38.26
N PHE A 1230 76.04 31.94 38.08
CA PHE A 1230 76.75 32.47 36.93
C PHE A 1230 78.25 32.48 37.21
N ILE A 1231 79.06 31.99 36.27
CA ILE A 1231 80.53 32.02 36.32
C ILE A 1231 81.13 32.64 35.04
N ASN A 1232 82.28 33.30 35.16
CA ASN A 1232 83.05 33.82 34.03
C ASN A 1232 84.36 33.02 33.89
N PRO A 1233 84.69 32.49 32.70
CA PRO A 1233 85.91 31.70 32.52
C PRO A 1233 87.25 32.49 32.49
N GLY A 1234 87.31 33.80 32.77
CA GLY A 1234 88.53 34.63 32.59
C GLY A 1234 89.35 35.00 33.85
N ASN A 1235 90.60 34.52 33.91
CA ASN A 1235 91.80 34.97 34.66
C ASN A 1235 91.94 34.75 36.19
N TRP A 1236 92.51 33.60 36.58
CA TRP A 1236 93.17 33.37 37.89
C TRP A 1236 94.70 33.58 37.81
N LYS A 1237 95.28 34.46 38.64
CA LYS A 1237 96.69 34.44 39.11
C LYS A 1237 96.72 34.80 40.60
N GLY A 1238 97.29 33.93 41.45
CA GLY A 1238 97.29 34.10 42.92
C GLY A 1238 98.50 34.82 43.51
N THR A 1239 98.39 35.31 44.76
CA THR A 1239 99.17 34.92 45.97
C THR A 1239 99.18 36.00 47.10
N GLY A 1240 99.07 35.54 48.37
CA GLY A 1240 99.54 36.16 49.64
C GLY A 1240 98.68 37.28 50.25
N LYS A 1241 98.45 37.43 51.57
CA LYS A 1241 99.07 36.94 52.82
C LYS A 1241 98.05 37.09 53.98
N ALA A 1242 98.17 36.24 54.99
CA ALA A 1242 97.41 36.26 56.25
C ALA A 1242 98.00 37.22 57.31
N ILE A 1243 97.15 37.77 58.19
CA ILE A 1243 97.51 38.26 59.54
C ILE A 1243 96.42 37.80 60.52
N ILE A 1244 96.86 37.22 61.64
CA ILE A 1244 96.08 36.73 62.80
C ILE A 1244 96.46 37.58 64.04
N GLN A 1245 95.52 37.67 64.99
CA GLN A 1245 95.57 38.08 66.43
C GLN A 1245 94.78 39.37 66.74
N GLY A 1246 93.92 39.47 67.76
CA GLY A 1246 93.51 38.53 68.82
C GLY A 1246 92.98 39.30 70.06
N ASN A 1247 92.15 38.61 70.87
CA ASN A 1247 91.61 38.91 72.22
C ASN A 1247 90.31 39.74 72.35
N GLU A 1248 89.38 39.44 73.25
CA GLU A 1248 88.90 38.23 73.97
C GLU A 1248 87.71 38.70 74.83
N SER A 1249 86.57 37.98 74.84
CA SER A 1249 85.87 37.60 76.09
C SER A 1249 84.55 36.84 75.83
N ASN A 1250 84.42 35.79 76.64
CA ASN A 1250 83.23 35.09 77.12
C ASN A 1250 82.55 33.97 76.29
N GLN A 1251 82.57 32.83 76.97
CA GLN A 1251 82.00 31.52 76.67
C GLN A 1251 80.47 31.54 76.56
N SER A 1252 79.90 30.83 75.58
CA SER A 1252 79.08 29.63 75.84
C SER A 1252 78.68 28.91 74.55
N LYS A 1253 78.71 27.57 74.63
CA LYS A 1253 78.11 26.53 73.77
C LYS A 1253 78.75 26.20 72.41
N ILE A 1254 79.61 25.20 72.51
CA ILE A 1254 80.22 24.36 71.49
C ILE A 1254 79.29 23.18 71.16
N ASN A 1255 79.14 22.83 69.87
CA ASN A 1255 79.28 21.48 69.27
C ASN A 1255 78.94 21.57 67.76
N ARG A 1256 79.92 21.77 66.85
CA ARG A 1256 80.90 20.84 66.25
C ARG A 1256 80.25 19.78 65.33
N TYR A 1257 80.33 19.93 64.00
CA TYR A 1257 81.40 19.49 63.06
C TYR A 1257 81.39 17.96 62.86
N ARG A 1258 81.59 17.35 61.67
CA ARG A 1258 82.68 17.58 60.71
C ARG A 1258 82.57 16.63 59.50
N ILE A 1259 83.23 17.03 58.41
CA ILE A 1259 83.60 16.25 57.22
C ILE A 1259 84.53 15.07 57.57
N ASN A 1260 84.39 13.93 56.88
CA ASN A 1260 85.49 13.12 56.34
C ASN A 1260 85.00 12.09 55.29
N TRP A 1261 85.56 12.22 54.07
CA TRP A 1261 85.38 11.48 52.81
C TRP A 1261 84.00 11.54 52.13
#